data_AF-A0A2D8AFZ9-F1
#
_entry.id   AF-A0A2D8AFZ9-F1
#
_cell.length_a   1.000
_cell.length_b   1.000
_cell.length_c   1.000
_cell.angle_alpha   90.00
_cell.angle_beta   90.00
_cell.angle_gamma   90.00
#
_symmetry.space_group_name_H-M   'P 1'
#
loop_
_entity.id
_entity.type
_entity.pdbx_description
1 polymer ?
#
loop_
_entity_poly.entity_id
_entity_poly.type
_entity_poly.pdbx_seq_one_letter_code
_entity_poly.pdbx_strand_id
1 'polypeptide(L)'
;MSSLGKKPARTIIYYSRISIWLALLFITGGMAVQSIQINLFTQSDVDKVFANAMAEQMAHSLSLRLQDTIRLQQAASNHPDTLNALENGDARWKLTLRQFMPGVRSLSLIKRNEAMGLQRTHGYAVQDLVSRTLDGAAMRFEAVTRDDSTAFYWASPIHDRQKQIVGVLLAEYGPQWLNQFQSGATDTLGQVVVNQFVDGDRKNGLEIFRAGQEPDLRGTVVTYPINDYWYLTYIPSNKRPQLELVPLITPWIVSLVATLLGLFLVIGMQKRGILQNQLKLLTYVRGLRRDNETPAPKFTLQLFHDLADSMHHLFSTMRPTTEDASHMSTTRQRVDLPAQPQQRRAPAKTASATPSMGMMVEEVEEESVDLNPDIFRAYDIRGIAGKDLTDDTVYWIGRALGAELAERGLKKACVAWDGRLSSPSLAQAVQKGLQEAGCNVIVLGAQPTGLMYFATHETDASSGVVITGSHNPAEFNGLKIVVNHQPLAGDELMALYHRIKRNDLPRGTGMAESRQLEDHYLERIEGDVQIGRDLKVVIDAGNGIAGPLAQRLFADLNIEAEYLYCDVDGHFPNHHPDPGKPENLAALQARVAASGADLGLAFDGDGDRLMVIDNTGKIIWPDRLLMLLVQDILPRNPGRDVIFDVKSSRHLTGFISRHGGRPTMTATGHSLMKRQMAETKAVVGGEFSGHIYIAERWFGFDDGLYTAARVLEILSMRSEPVSEVFAALPEDVSTPELIIETDDRRKFVIPELLKQDSELTEGARVFTTDGLRIEFSTGWGLIRPSNTTPTLTLRFAAQDEQTIALIQQKMKQALTRHAPELKVPF
;
A
#
# COMPACT_ATOMS: atom_id res chain seq x y z
N MET A 1 67.81 -56.23 -28.51
CA MET A 1 67.12 -55.11 -27.82
C MET A 1 65.68 -55.51 -27.52
N SER A 2 65.08 -55.00 -26.43
CA SER A 2 63.62 -54.92 -26.20
C SER A 2 62.75 -56.18 -26.40
N SER A 3 62.71 -57.09 -25.41
CA SER A 3 61.65 -58.12 -25.28
C SER A 3 60.91 -58.12 -23.93
N LEU A 4 61.28 -57.24 -22.99
CA LEU A 4 60.56 -57.03 -21.73
C LEU A 4 59.39 -56.06 -21.95
N GLY A 5 58.17 -56.52 -21.69
CA GLY A 5 56.94 -55.73 -21.90
C GLY A 5 56.76 -54.59 -20.88
N LYS A 6 55.93 -53.59 -21.23
CA LYS A 6 55.64 -52.39 -20.41
C LYS A 6 55.48 -52.71 -18.91
N LYS A 7 56.20 -51.96 -18.05
CA LYS A 7 56.16 -52.11 -16.59
C LYS A 7 54.72 -52.04 -16.05
N PRO A 8 54.30 -52.93 -15.12
CA PRO A 8 52.95 -52.93 -14.60
C PRO A 8 52.75 -51.76 -13.62
N ALA A 9 51.84 -50.85 -13.95
CA ALA A 9 51.62 -49.59 -13.20
C ALA A 9 51.06 -49.75 -11.77
N ARG A 10 50.81 -50.98 -11.30
CA ARG A 10 50.33 -51.24 -9.93
C ARG A 10 51.52 -51.49 -9.00
N THR A 11 51.79 -50.51 -8.15
CA THR A 11 52.70 -50.62 -7.01
C THR A 11 51.94 -51.07 -5.75
N ILE A 12 52.63 -51.33 -4.63
CA ILE A 12 51.95 -51.50 -3.33
C ILE A 12 51.23 -50.19 -2.93
N ILE A 13 51.85 -49.04 -3.22
CA ILE A 13 51.30 -47.70 -2.99
C ILE A 13 49.99 -47.47 -3.76
N TYR A 14 49.79 -48.10 -4.93
CA TYR A 14 48.53 -48.04 -5.67
C TYR A 14 47.35 -48.62 -4.87
N TYR A 15 47.55 -49.76 -4.19
CA TYR A 15 46.51 -50.33 -3.31
C TYR A 15 46.27 -49.45 -2.08
N SER A 16 47.32 -48.90 -1.46
CA SER A 16 47.19 -47.93 -0.36
C SER A 16 46.41 -46.68 -0.75
N ARG A 17 46.65 -46.13 -1.95
CA ARG A 17 45.89 -44.98 -2.48
C ARG A 17 44.42 -45.33 -2.72
N ILE A 18 44.11 -46.51 -3.25
CA ILE A 18 42.72 -46.98 -3.39
C ILE A 18 42.04 -47.06 -2.01
N SER A 19 42.68 -47.65 -1.00
CA SER A 19 42.13 -47.70 0.35
C SER A 19 41.78 -46.33 0.93
N ILE A 20 42.64 -45.33 0.72
CA ILE A 20 42.41 -43.95 1.17
C ILE A 20 41.21 -43.33 0.44
N TRP A 21 41.14 -43.44 -0.89
CA TRP A 21 40.00 -42.93 -1.66
C TRP A 21 38.68 -43.62 -1.31
N LEU A 22 38.71 -44.93 -1.02
CA LEU A 22 37.52 -45.70 -0.62
C LEU A 22 36.99 -45.23 0.75
N ALA A 23 37.90 -45.00 1.72
CA ALA A 23 37.53 -44.48 3.03
C ALA A 23 36.97 -43.05 2.94
N LEU A 24 37.60 -42.18 2.15
CA LEU A 24 37.10 -40.83 1.90
C LEU A 24 35.70 -40.84 1.27
N LEU A 25 35.43 -41.72 0.29
CA LEU A 25 34.12 -41.87 -0.36
C LEU A 25 33.02 -42.24 0.65
N PHE A 26 33.28 -43.22 1.54
CA PHE A 26 32.28 -43.64 2.53
C PHE A 26 32.10 -42.60 3.65
N ILE A 27 33.14 -41.87 4.03
CA ILE A 27 33.05 -40.76 5.00
C ILE A 27 32.21 -39.62 4.42
N THR A 28 32.46 -39.18 3.19
CA THR A 28 31.65 -38.12 2.56
C THR A 28 30.22 -38.58 2.28
N GLY A 29 30.00 -39.85 1.94
CA GLY A 29 28.66 -40.45 1.87
C GLY A 29 27.93 -40.43 3.21
N GLY A 30 28.61 -40.74 4.31
CA GLY A 30 28.06 -40.63 5.67
C GLY A 30 27.66 -39.21 6.04
N MET A 31 28.55 -38.24 5.75
CA MET A 31 28.27 -36.80 5.94
C MET A 31 27.10 -36.32 5.07
N ALA A 32 26.99 -36.78 3.83
CA ALA A 32 25.89 -36.44 2.94
C ALA A 32 24.54 -36.97 3.46
N VAL A 33 24.49 -38.24 3.89
CA VAL A 33 23.28 -38.83 4.49
C VAL A 33 22.90 -38.15 5.81
N GLN A 34 23.87 -37.79 6.65
CA GLN A 34 23.61 -37.02 7.87
C GLN A 34 23.09 -35.61 7.55
N SER A 35 23.67 -34.92 6.55
CA SER A 35 23.19 -33.62 6.08
C SER A 35 21.76 -33.70 5.53
N ILE A 36 21.44 -34.76 4.79
CA ILE A 36 20.08 -35.08 4.32
C ILE A 36 19.13 -35.28 5.50
N GLN A 37 19.50 -36.07 6.52
CA GLN A 37 18.68 -36.24 7.73
C GLN A 37 18.45 -34.93 8.51
N ILE A 38 19.45 -34.05 8.56
CA ILE A 38 19.35 -32.75 9.25
C ILE A 38 18.47 -31.75 8.50
N ASN A 39 18.50 -31.76 7.16
CA ASN A 39 17.80 -30.76 6.34
C ASN A 39 16.35 -31.12 5.97
N LEU A 40 15.97 -32.40 5.87
CA LEU A 40 14.67 -32.76 5.27
C LEU A 40 13.47 -32.78 6.23
N PHE A 41 13.68 -32.90 7.54
CA PHE A 41 12.61 -32.81 8.53
C PHE A 41 13.12 -32.17 9.82
N THR A 42 13.03 -30.85 9.95
CA THR A 42 13.13 -30.24 11.28
C THR A 42 11.83 -30.50 12.03
N GLN A 43 11.92 -30.84 13.32
CA GLN A 43 10.73 -30.97 14.18
C GLN A 43 9.87 -29.68 14.15
N SER A 44 10.49 -28.52 13.95
CA SER A 44 9.80 -27.23 13.86
C SER A 44 8.82 -27.12 12.69
N ASP A 45 9.05 -27.83 11.59
CA ASP A 45 8.18 -27.77 10.41
C ASP A 45 6.95 -28.66 10.58
N VAL A 46 7.13 -29.82 11.20
CA VAL A 46 6.02 -30.68 11.65
C VAL A 46 5.19 -29.97 12.72
N ASP A 47 5.84 -29.29 13.68
CA ASP A 47 5.18 -28.48 14.70
C ASP A 47 4.34 -27.34 14.09
N LYS A 48 4.86 -26.61 13.09
CA LYS A 48 4.14 -25.56 12.35
C LYS A 48 2.90 -26.12 11.64
N VAL A 49 3.05 -27.22 10.89
CA VAL A 49 1.94 -27.83 10.13
C VAL A 49 0.85 -28.34 11.08
N PHE A 50 1.24 -28.99 12.18
CA PHE A 50 0.29 -29.43 13.20
C PHE A 50 -0.42 -28.25 13.89
N ALA A 51 0.31 -27.19 14.23
CA ALA A 51 -0.27 -26.01 14.86
C ALA A 51 -1.25 -25.26 13.95
N ASN A 52 -0.94 -25.14 12.65
CA ASN A 52 -1.83 -24.55 11.65
C ASN A 52 -3.13 -25.37 11.51
N ALA A 53 -3.03 -26.69 11.31
CA ALA A 53 -4.19 -27.55 11.13
C ALA A 53 -5.13 -27.54 12.36
N MET A 54 -4.56 -27.55 13.57
CA MET A 54 -5.34 -27.44 14.81
C MET A 54 -6.04 -26.08 14.94
N ALA A 55 -5.34 -24.97 14.66
CA ALA A 55 -5.90 -23.63 14.73
C ALA A 55 -7.04 -23.43 13.71
N GLU A 56 -6.85 -23.92 12.48
CA GLU A 56 -7.84 -23.86 11.40
C GLU A 56 -9.09 -24.69 11.72
N GLN A 57 -8.93 -25.95 12.16
CA GLN A 57 -10.06 -26.81 12.56
C GLN A 57 -10.87 -26.18 13.71
N MET A 58 -10.19 -25.58 14.68
CA MET A 58 -10.83 -24.90 15.81
C MET A 58 -11.53 -23.62 15.38
N ALA A 59 -10.90 -22.76 14.57
CA ALA A 59 -11.53 -21.55 14.06
C ALA A 59 -12.76 -21.85 13.19
N HIS A 60 -12.68 -22.89 12.35
CA HIS A 60 -13.80 -23.34 11.53
C HIS A 60 -14.98 -23.85 12.38
N SER A 61 -14.72 -24.64 13.42
CA SER A 61 -15.75 -25.12 14.35
C SER A 61 -16.47 -23.97 15.08
N LEU A 62 -15.74 -22.93 15.50
CA LEU A 62 -16.32 -21.75 16.12
C LEU A 62 -17.09 -20.88 15.11
N SER A 63 -16.61 -20.78 13.87
CA SER A 63 -17.30 -20.07 12.78
C SER A 63 -18.64 -20.73 12.43
N LEU A 64 -18.69 -22.07 12.35
CA LEU A 64 -19.95 -22.80 12.17
C LEU A 64 -20.94 -22.55 13.33
N ARG A 65 -20.46 -22.62 14.58
CA ARG A 65 -21.28 -22.35 15.77
C ARG A 65 -21.83 -20.91 15.79
N LEU A 66 -21.03 -19.96 15.30
CA LEU A 66 -21.48 -18.57 15.10
C LEU A 66 -22.58 -18.52 14.01
N GLN A 67 -22.37 -19.13 12.84
CA GLN A 67 -23.36 -19.16 11.75
C GLN A 67 -24.70 -19.78 12.15
N ASP A 68 -24.72 -20.87 12.92
CA ASP A 68 -25.95 -21.46 13.47
C ASP A 68 -26.68 -20.47 14.40
N THR A 69 -25.93 -19.75 15.24
CA THR A 69 -26.47 -18.76 16.18
C THR A 69 -27.08 -17.57 15.43
N ILE A 70 -26.39 -17.07 14.40
CA ILE A 70 -26.88 -16.04 13.48
C ILE A 70 -28.19 -16.49 12.82
N ARG A 71 -28.22 -17.71 12.29
CA ARG A 71 -29.38 -18.26 11.57
C ARG A 71 -30.60 -18.40 12.48
N LEU A 72 -30.40 -18.84 13.73
CA LEU A 72 -31.48 -18.91 14.73
C LEU A 72 -32.01 -17.53 15.10
N GLN A 73 -31.14 -16.52 15.31
CA GLN A 73 -31.62 -15.18 15.68
C GLN A 73 -32.21 -14.38 14.50
N GLN A 74 -31.79 -14.65 13.27
CA GLN A 74 -32.47 -14.15 12.06
C GLN A 74 -33.84 -14.79 11.87
N ALA A 75 -33.98 -16.10 12.13
CA ALA A 75 -35.28 -16.77 12.11
C ALA A 75 -36.20 -16.22 13.22
N ALA A 76 -35.65 -15.96 14.41
CA ALA A 76 -36.38 -15.34 15.52
C ALA A 76 -36.83 -13.91 15.21
N SER A 77 -35.96 -13.03 14.70
CA SER A 77 -36.31 -11.60 14.50
C SER A 77 -37.30 -11.38 13.35
N ASN A 78 -37.28 -12.25 12.32
CA ASN A 78 -38.20 -12.21 11.20
C ASN A 78 -39.49 -13.04 11.41
N HIS A 79 -39.69 -13.66 12.58
CA HIS A 79 -40.92 -14.39 12.87
C HIS A 79 -42.10 -13.40 13.07
N PRO A 80 -43.31 -13.64 12.49
CA PRO A 80 -44.44 -12.73 12.62
C PRO A 80 -44.83 -12.41 14.06
N ASP A 81 -44.74 -13.39 14.96
CA ASP A 81 -45.04 -13.20 16.39
C ASP A 81 -43.99 -12.34 17.11
N THR A 82 -42.78 -12.16 16.56
CA THR A 82 -41.78 -11.24 17.13
C THR A 82 -42.17 -9.78 16.88
N LEU A 83 -42.71 -9.46 15.71
CA LEU A 83 -43.30 -8.15 15.44
C LEU A 83 -44.53 -7.92 16.33
N ASN A 84 -45.43 -8.91 16.42
CA ASN A 84 -46.61 -8.85 17.29
C ASN A 84 -46.24 -8.65 18.78
N ALA A 85 -45.21 -9.34 19.27
CA ALA A 85 -44.72 -9.22 20.65
C ALA A 85 -43.97 -7.91 20.91
N LEU A 86 -43.36 -7.31 19.89
CA LEU A 86 -42.79 -5.95 19.96
C LEU A 86 -43.92 -4.92 20.05
N GLU A 87 -44.89 -4.97 19.13
CA GLU A 87 -46.02 -4.03 19.07
C GLU A 87 -46.89 -4.12 20.34
N ASN A 88 -47.45 -5.30 20.60
CA ASN A 88 -48.54 -5.55 21.56
C ASN A 88 -48.08 -6.17 22.90
N GLY A 89 -46.78 -6.48 23.04
CA GLY A 89 -46.17 -6.82 24.33
C GLY A 89 -46.35 -8.27 24.81
N ASP A 90 -46.57 -9.25 23.92
CA ASP A 90 -46.73 -10.65 24.34
C ASP A 90 -45.50 -11.23 25.07
N ALA A 91 -45.70 -11.55 26.35
CA ALA A 91 -44.69 -12.19 27.19
C ALA A 91 -44.55 -13.70 26.92
N ARG A 92 -45.55 -14.37 26.33
CA ARG A 92 -45.50 -15.81 26.01
C ARG A 92 -44.50 -16.06 24.88
N TRP A 93 -44.56 -15.28 23.80
CA TRP A 93 -43.59 -15.38 22.72
C TRP A 93 -42.14 -15.21 23.17
N LYS A 94 -41.84 -14.31 24.12
CA LYS A 94 -40.49 -14.17 24.71
C LYS A 94 -40.01 -15.43 25.45
N LEU A 95 -40.91 -16.25 26.00
CA LEU A 95 -40.57 -17.55 26.59
C LEU A 95 -40.34 -18.60 25.49
N THR A 96 -41.15 -18.59 24.44
CA THR A 96 -41.00 -19.47 23.26
C THR A 96 -39.66 -19.23 22.54
N LEU A 97 -39.28 -17.98 22.30
CA LEU A 97 -37.97 -17.63 21.71
C LEU A 97 -36.80 -18.17 22.54
N ARG A 98 -36.86 -18.05 23.88
CA ARG A 98 -35.85 -18.62 24.80
C ARG A 98 -35.71 -20.15 24.68
N GLN A 99 -36.77 -20.87 24.29
CA GLN A 99 -36.71 -22.33 24.08
C GLN A 99 -36.06 -22.68 22.72
N PHE A 100 -36.25 -21.85 21.69
CA PHE A 100 -35.65 -22.04 20.37
C PHE A 100 -34.19 -21.54 20.25
N MET A 101 -33.70 -20.75 21.21
CA MET A 101 -32.38 -20.11 21.17
C MET A 101 -31.47 -20.63 22.29
N PRO A 102 -30.82 -21.81 22.13
CA PRO A 102 -30.04 -22.45 23.18
C PRO A 102 -28.82 -21.63 23.61
N GLY A 103 -28.68 -21.43 24.93
CA GLY A 103 -27.62 -20.63 25.55
C GLY A 103 -28.00 -19.17 25.85
N VAL A 104 -29.19 -18.71 25.42
CA VAL A 104 -29.69 -17.37 25.73
C VAL A 104 -30.09 -17.24 27.21
N ARG A 105 -29.47 -16.27 27.89
CA ARG A 105 -29.75 -15.86 29.27
C ARG A 105 -30.88 -14.83 29.34
N SER A 106 -30.88 -13.81 28.50
CA SER A 106 -31.96 -12.79 28.44
C SER A 106 -32.34 -12.40 27.01
N LEU A 107 -33.60 -11.98 26.83
CA LEU A 107 -34.15 -11.48 25.56
C LEU A 107 -34.88 -10.17 25.81
N SER A 108 -34.55 -9.16 25.03
CA SER A 108 -35.19 -7.85 25.02
C SER A 108 -35.70 -7.54 23.61
N LEU A 109 -36.99 -7.18 23.52
CA LEU A 109 -37.58 -6.55 22.34
C LEU A 109 -37.57 -5.05 22.61
N ILE A 110 -36.91 -4.28 21.76
CA ILE A 110 -36.60 -2.86 21.98
C ILE A 110 -37.15 -2.07 20.79
N LYS A 111 -38.05 -1.12 21.04
CA LYS A 111 -38.56 -0.20 20.00
C LYS A 111 -37.53 0.89 19.70
N ARG A 112 -37.57 1.50 18.50
CA ARG A 112 -36.62 2.57 18.12
C ARG A 112 -36.57 3.75 19.10
N ASN A 113 -37.68 4.07 19.78
CA ASN A 113 -37.74 5.10 20.82
C ASN A 113 -37.25 4.65 22.21
N GLU A 114 -37.06 3.35 22.44
CA GLU A 114 -36.64 2.76 23.72
C GLU A 114 -35.12 2.50 23.79
N ALA A 115 -34.41 2.57 22.66
CA ALA A 115 -32.95 2.43 22.62
C ALA A 115 -32.19 3.54 23.38
N MET A 116 -32.79 4.74 23.42
CA MET A 116 -32.31 5.89 24.20
C MET A 116 -32.54 5.64 25.70
N GLY A 117 -31.56 5.03 26.38
CA GLY A 117 -31.63 4.68 27.80
C GLY A 117 -30.98 3.33 28.16
N LEU A 118 -30.57 2.54 27.16
CA LEU A 118 -29.95 1.24 27.37
C LEU A 118 -28.62 1.32 28.11
N GLN A 119 -27.86 2.41 28.00
CA GLN A 119 -26.59 2.56 28.72
C GLN A 119 -26.73 2.42 30.24
N ARG A 120 -27.90 2.77 30.81
CA ARG A 120 -28.21 2.63 32.25
C ARG A 120 -28.46 1.20 32.73
N THR A 121 -28.66 0.24 31.82
CA THR A 121 -29.10 -1.13 32.14
C THR A 121 -28.22 -2.23 31.50
N HIS A 122 -27.62 -1.93 30.35
CA HIS A 122 -26.80 -2.86 29.57
C HIS A 122 -25.42 -2.26 29.20
N GLY A 123 -25.14 -1.00 29.55
CA GLY A 123 -23.88 -0.31 29.21
C GLY A 123 -23.84 0.26 27.79
N TYR A 124 -22.84 1.10 27.53
CA TYR A 124 -22.73 1.86 26.27
C TYR A 124 -22.55 0.97 25.03
N ALA A 125 -21.75 -0.10 25.11
CA ALA A 125 -21.53 -1.01 23.98
C ALA A 125 -22.83 -1.67 23.49
N VAL A 126 -23.73 -2.06 24.41
CA VAL A 126 -25.01 -2.66 24.03
C VAL A 126 -25.98 -1.62 23.48
N GLN A 127 -25.95 -0.37 23.98
CA GLN A 127 -26.70 0.72 23.36
C GLN A 127 -26.23 0.98 21.93
N ASP A 128 -24.92 1.08 21.71
CA ASP A 128 -24.32 1.28 20.39
C ASP A 128 -24.65 0.14 19.41
N LEU A 129 -24.51 -1.12 19.84
CA LEU A 129 -24.91 -2.30 19.06
C LEU A 129 -26.38 -2.25 18.64
N VAL A 130 -27.29 -1.86 19.55
CA VAL A 130 -28.72 -1.69 19.25
C VAL A 130 -28.98 -0.51 18.31
N SER A 131 -28.29 0.63 18.50
CA SER A 131 -28.38 1.80 17.62
C SER A 131 -27.92 1.48 16.19
N ARG A 132 -26.71 0.93 16.03
CA ARG A 132 -26.20 0.43 14.74
C ARG A 132 -27.19 -0.51 14.05
N THR A 133 -27.83 -1.40 14.80
CA THR A 133 -28.83 -2.35 14.26
C THR A 133 -30.14 -1.66 13.86
N LEU A 134 -30.59 -0.63 14.60
CA LEU A 134 -31.74 0.19 14.23
C LEU A 134 -31.49 1.01 12.96
N ASP A 135 -30.25 1.44 12.74
CA ASP A 135 -29.82 2.22 11.57
C ASP A 135 -29.44 1.36 10.36
N GLY A 136 -29.59 0.03 10.45
CA GLY A 136 -29.43 -0.91 9.33
C GLY A 136 -27.99 -1.40 9.08
N ALA A 137 -27.08 -1.20 10.03
CA ALA A 137 -25.72 -1.74 9.95
C ALA A 137 -25.70 -3.28 10.02
N ALA A 138 -24.60 -3.88 9.58
CA ALA A 138 -24.41 -5.33 9.64
C ALA A 138 -24.45 -5.84 11.09
N MET A 139 -25.26 -6.87 11.34
CA MET A 139 -25.40 -7.51 12.64
C MET A 139 -24.08 -8.16 13.08
N ARG A 140 -23.65 -7.90 14.33
CA ARG A 140 -22.42 -8.44 14.93
C ARG A 140 -22.73 -9.20 16.24
N PHE A 141 -21.86 -10.15 16.59
CA PHE A 141 -21.92 -10.88 17.87
C PHE A 141 -20.84 -10.36 18.80
N GLU A 142 -21.19 -9.42 19.67
CA GLU A 142 -20.19 -8.67 20.42
C GLU A 142 -20.13 -9.15 21.87
N ALA A 143 -18.94 -9.59 22.27
CA ALA A 143 -18.58 -9.81 23.66
C ALA A 143 -18.47 -8.45 24.36
N VAL A 144 -19.10 -8.31 25.52
CA VAL A 144 -19.13 -7.08 26.33
C VAL A 144 -18.82 -7.45 27.79
N THR A 145 -17.80 -6.81 28.35
CA THR A 145 -17.45 -6.98 29.76
C THR A 145 -18.40 -6.19 30.65
N ARG A 146 -18.99 -6.85 31.66
CA ARG A 146 -19.83 -6.23 32.67
C ARG A 146 -19.70 -6.96 34.01
N ASP A 147 -19.54 -6.21 35.09
CA ASP A 147 -19.50 -6.75 36.46
C ASP A 147 -18.47 -7.91 36.61
N ASP A 148 -17.25 -7.69 36.10
CA ASP A 148 -16.15 -8.67 35.99
C ASP A 148 -16.49 -9.98 35.23
N SER A 149 -17.53 -9.96 34.38
CA SER A 149 -17.95 -11.09 33.56
C SER A 149 -18.12 -10.73 32.08
N THR A 150 -17.74 -11.62 31.17
CA THR A 150 -17.97 -11.45 29.73
C THR A 150 -19.36 -11.97 29.36
N ALA A 151 -20.24 -11.09 28.91
CA ALA A 151 -21.55 -11.42 28.34
C ALA A 151 -21.53 -11.24 26.82
N PHE A 152 -22.36 -12.00 26.10
CA PHE A 152 -22.38 -11.99 24.63
C PHE A 152 -23.69 -11.41 24.14
N TYR A 153 -23.64 -10.37 23.30
CA TYR A 153 -24.83 -9.72 22.78
C TYR A 153 -24.95 -9.89 21.26
N TRP A 154 -26.14 -10.30 20.82
CA TRP A 154 -26.57 -10.20 19.42
C TRP A 154 -27.78 -9.28 19.32
N ALA A 155 -27.73 -8.34 18.39
CA ALA A 155 -28.87 -7.52 17.99
C ALA A 155 -29.29 -7.87 16.56
N SER A 156 -30.55 -8.28 16.37
CA SER A 156 -31.17 -8.43 15.04
C SER A 156 -32.25 -7.37 14.83
N PRO A 157 -32.37 -6.78 13.62
CA PRO A 157 -33.48 -5.91 13.29
C PRO A 157 -34.80 -6.70 13.22
N ILE A 158 -35.87 -6.07 13.70
CA ILE A 158 -37.26 -6.52 13.56
C ILE A 158 -37.89 -5.63 12.49
N HIS A 159 -38.40 -6.26 11.43
CA HIS A 159 -38.97 -5.58 10.27
C HIS A 159 -40.50 -5.54 10.36
N ASP A 160 -41.11 -4.45 9.88
CA ASP A 160 -42.54 -4.39 9.58
C ASP A 160 -42.89 -5.07 8.25
N ARG A 161 -44.17 -4.99 7.85
CA ARG A 161 -44.65 -5.56 6.57
C ARG A 161 -44.15 -4.80 5.33
N GLN A 162 -43.55 -3.63 5.53
CA GLN A 162 -42.96 -2.73 4.54
C GLN A 162 -41.43 -2.84 4.51
N LYS A 163 -40.85 -3.77 5.28
CA LYS A 163 -39.41 -4.00 5.47
C LYS A 163 -38.65 -2.84 6.14
N GLN A 164 -39.34 -1.95 6.85
CA GLN A 164 -38.69 -0.93 7.68
C GLN A 164 -38.28 -1.51 9.04
N ILE A 165 -37.15 -1.07 9.58
CA ILE A 165 -36.66 -1.51 10.90
C ILE A 165 -37.41 -0.74 12.00
N VAL A 166 -38.34 -1.43 12.67
CA VAL A 166 -39.20 -0.83 13.72
C VAL A 166 -38.70 -1.09 15.15
N GLY A 167 -37.82 -2.08 15.31
CA GLY A 167 -37.20 -2.41 16.59
C GLY A 167 -36.06 -3.41 16.47
N VAL A 168 -35.55 -3.86 17.61
CA VAL A 168 -34.45 -4.82 17.71
C VAL A 168 -34.81 -5.97 18.66
N LEU A 169 -34.49 -7.19 18.23
CA LEU A 169 -34.40 -8.38 19.08
C LEU A 169 -32.96 -8.46 19.59
N LEU A 170 -32.75 -8.01 20.83
CA LEU A 170 -31.48 -8.13 21.56
C LEU A 170 -31.50 -9.43 22.37
N ALA A 171 -30.45 -10.24 22.23
CA ALA A 171 -30.24 -11.44 23.03
C ALA A 171 -28.90 -11.38 23.76
N GLU A 172 -28.93 -11.75 25.04
CA GLU A 172 -27.75 -12.01 25.86
C GLU A 172 -27.51 -13.52 25.91
N TYR A 173 -26.38 -14.01 25.42
CA TYR A 173 -25.96 -15.40 25.56
C TYR A 173 -25.02 -15.54 26.77
N GLY A 174 -25.27 -16.56 27.58
CA GLY A 174 -24.43 -16.89 28.74
C GLY A 174 -23.19 -17.71 28.36
N PRO A 175 -22.19 -17.82 29.26
CA PRO A 175 -20.96 -18.58 29.00
C PRO A 175 -21.18 -20.03 28.51
N GLN A 176 -22.30 -20.65 28.91
CA GLN A 176 -22.73 -21.97 28.47
C GLN A 176 -22.82 -22.15 26.94
N TRP A 177 -23.00 -21.06 26.18
CA TRP A 177 -22.98 -21.10 24.71
C TRP A 177 -21.61 -21.56 24.15
N LEU A 178 -20.51 -21.32 24.88
CA LEU A 178 -19.15 -21.77 24.54
C LEU A 178 -18.79 -23.17 25.09
N ASN A 179 -19.54 -23.74 26.03
CA ASN A 179 -19.15 -24.99 26.70
C ASN A 179 -18.87 -26.15 25.73
N GLN A 180 -19.65 -26.26 24.65
CA GLN A 180 -19.42 -27.28 23.61
C GLN A 180 -18.07 -27.08 22.90
N PHE A 181 -17.69 -25.82 22.62
CA PHE A 181 -16.39 -25.50 22.03
C PHE A 181 -15.24 -25.77 23.01
N GLN A 182 -15.37 -25.31 24.25
CA GLN A 182 -14.36 -25.53 25.30
C GLN A 182 -14.10 -27.03 25.52
N SER A 183 -15.13 -27.88 25.44
CA SER A 183 -14.98 -29.34 25.57
C SER A 183 -14.19 -30.02 24.44
N GLY A 184 -14.02 -29.35 23.29
CA GLY A 184 -13.17 -29.81 22.19
C GLY A 184 -11.68 -29.45 22.34
N ALA A 185 -11.36 -28.46 23.16
CA ALA A 185 -9.98 -28.04 23.45
C ALA A 185 -9.43 -28.82 24.66
N THR A 186 -8.98 -30.06 24.41
CA THR A 186 -8.50 -30.96 25.46
C THR A 186 -7.14 -30.54 26.03
N ASP A 187 -6.94 -30.74 27.34
CA ASP A 187 -5.74 -30.36 28.11
C ASP A 187 -4.41 -30.92 27.55
N THR A 188 -4.47 -31.94 26.68
CA THR A 188 -3.29 -32.58 26.10
C THR A 188 -2.76 -31.86 24.86
N LEU A 189 -3.62 -31.19 24.08
CA LEU A 189 -3.27 -30.66 22.75
C LEU A 189 -2.62 -29.28 22.80
N GLY A 190 -3.12 -28.37 23.64
CA GLY A 190 -2.57 -27.03 23.80
C GLY A 190 -3.56 -26.07 24.45
N GLN A 191 -3.19 -24.78 24.48
CA GLN A 191 -4.08 -23.71 24.90
C GLN A 191 -4.72 -23.03 23.68
N VAL A 192 -6.00 -22.69 23.81
CA VAL A 192 -6.77 -21.87 22.88
C VAL A 192 -7.15 -20.58 23.60
N VAL A 193 -6.92 -19.44 22.97
CA VAL A 193 -7.40 -18.12 23.40
C VAL A 193 -8.15 -17.50 22.23
N VAL A 194 -9.35 -16.97 22.45
CA VAL A 194 -10.07 -16.20 21.42
C VAL A 194 -10.20 -14.76 21.87
N ASN A 195 -9.83 -13.83 21.00
CA ASN A 195 -9.84 -12.39 21.27
C ASN A 195 -10.82 -11.67 20.33
N GLN A 196 -11.57 -10.72 20.87
CA GLN A 196 -12.34 -9.74 20.12
C GLN A 196 -11.53 -8.46 20.01
N PHE A 197 -11.26 -8.02 18.78
CA PHE A 197 -10.69 -6.70 18.49
C PHE A 197 -11.80 -5.85 17.86
N VAL A 198 -12.24 -4.81 18.57
CA VAL A 198 -13.19 -3.84 18.02
C VAL A 198 -12.45 -2.92 17.06
N ASP A 199 -12.88 -2.91 15.80
CA ASP A 199 -12.44 -2.02 14.71
C ASP A 199 -10.92 -1.76 14.62
N GLY A 200 -10.12 -2.82 14.74
CA GLY A 200 -8.75 -2.89 14.19
C GLY A 200 -7.58 -2.85 15.18
N ASP A 201 -7.78 -2.53 16.46
CA ASP A 201 -6.69 -2.56 17.44
C ASP A 201 -6.32 -3.99 17.85
N ARG A 202 -5.39 -4.59 17.10
CA ARG A 202 -4.83 -5.93 17.39
C ARG A 202 -3.91 -5.99 18.63
N LYS A 203 -3.73 -4.91 19.40
CA LYS A 203 -2.95 -4.93 20.65
C LYS A 203 -3.83 -5.04 21.90
N ASN A 204 -4.98 -4.39 21.93
CA ASN A 204 -5.89 -4.37 23.09
C ASN A 204 -7.17 -5.19 22.82
N GLY A 205 -7.00 -6.48 22.58
CA GLY A 205 -8.14 -7.40 22.41
C GLY A 205 -8.84 -7.73 23.73
N LEU A 206 -10.17 -7.77 23.71
CA LEU A 206 -10.94 -8.39 24.78
C LEU A 206 -10.81 -9.91 24.67
N GLU A 207 -10.19 -10.54 25.68
CA GLU A 207 -10.19 -12.01 25.79
C GLU A 207 -11.63 -12.50 26.00
N ILE A 208 -12.13 -13.23 25.01
CA ILE A 208 -13.49 -13.77 24.99
C ILE A 208 -13.56 -15.00 25.87
N PHE A 209 -12.59 -15.90 25.71
CA PHE A 209 -12.37 -17.06 26.56
C PHE A 209 -10.98 -17.66 26.30
N ARG A 210 -10.57 -18.53 27.24
CA ARG A 210 -9.37 -19.35 27.20
C ARG A 210 -9.70 -20.78 27.62
N ALA A 211 -9.06 -21.77 26.99
CA ALA A 211 -9.24 -23.19 27.27
C ALA A 211 -7.92 -23.96 27.09
N GLY A 212 -7.70 -25.02 27.87
CA GLY A 212 -6.46 -25.81 27.85
C GLY A 212 -5.28 -25.17 28.61
N GLN A 213 -4.27 -25.99 28.92
CA GLN A 213 -3.14 -25.60 29.78
C GLN A 213 -2.09 -24.76 29.06
N GLU A 214 -1.60 -23.72 29.73
CA GLU A 214 -0.53 -22.84 29.26
C GLU A 214 0.82 -23.59 29.22
N PRO A 215 1.52 -23.64 28.08
CA PRO A 215 2.78 -24.39 27.95
C PRO A 215 4.03 -23.52 28.18
N ASP A 216 5.13 -24.15 28.65
CA ASP A 216 6.45 -23.51 28.76
C ASP A 216 7.07 -23.15 27.40
N LEU A 217 6.59 -22.04 26.81
CA LEU A 217 7.29 -21.09 25.92
C LEU A 217 8.25 -21.67 24.84
N ARG A 218 7.90 -22.81 24.22
CA ARG A 218 8.67 -23.44 23.12
C ARG A 218 7.82 -23.94 21.94
N GLY A 219 6.61 -23.43 21.78
CA GLY A 219 5.71 -23.74 20.66
C GLY A 219 5.61 -22.62 19.62
N THR A 220 5.35 -22.99 18.36
CA THR A 220 4.89 -22.02 17.36
C THR A 220 3.46 -21.62 17.70
N VAL A 221 3.26 -20.34 18.06
CA VAL A 221 1.91 -19.77 18.24
C VAL A 221 1.33 -19.48 16.87
N VAL A 222 0.06 -19.88 16.66
CA VAL A 222 -0.68 -19.62 15.42
C VAL A 222 -1.93 -18.82 15.74
N THR A 223 -2.27 -17.82 14.92
CA THR A 223 -3.51 -17.05 15.04
C THR A 223 -4.29 -17.08 13.72
N TYR A 224 -5.58 -17.42 13.80
CA TYR A 224 -6.47 -17.64 12.65
C TYR A 224 -7.76 -16.80 12.83
N PRO A 225 -8.24 -16.07 11.80
CA PRO A 225 -9.46 -15.27 11.89
C PRO A 225 -10.72 -16.13 11.87
N ILE A 226 -11.70 -15.82 12.73
CA ILE A 226 -13.04 -16.44 12.74
C ILE A 226 -14.02 -15.58 11.93
N ASN A 227 -13.89 -14.27 12.04
CA ASN A 227 -14.54 -13.21 11.27
C ASN A 227 -13.63 -11.95 11.34
N ASP A 228 -14.12 -10.77 10.90
CA ASP A 228 -13.32 -9.54 10.84
C ASP A 228 -12.79 -9.07 12.21
N TYR A 229 -13.51 -9.38 13.29
CA TYR A 229 -13.31 -8.86 14.65
C TYR A 229 -12.98 -9.94 15.70
N TRP A 230 -13.19 -11.24 15.42
CA TRP A 230 -12.84 -12.36 16.30
C TRP A 230 -11.69 -13.20 15.73
N TYR A 231 -10.66 -13.45 16.55
CA TYR A 231 -9.46 -14.19 16.15
C TYR A 231 -9.13 -15.27 17.18
N LEU A 232 -8.85 -16.49 16.72
CA LEU A 232 -8.43 -17.61 17.55
C LEU A 232 -6.90 -17.75 17.54
N THR A 233 -6.28 -17.72 18.70
CA THR A 233 -4.86 -18.01 18.91
C THR A 233 -4.72 -19.40 19.55
N TYR A 234 -3.93 -20.26 18.91
CA TYR A 234 -3.58 -21.60 19.40
C TYR A 234 -2.11 -21.66 19.81
N ILE A 235 -1.85 -22.23 20.98
CA ILE A 235 -0.53 -22.36 21.60
C ILE A 235 -0.30 -23.86 21.89
N PRO A 236 0.46 -24.59 21.04
CA PRO A 236 0.52 -26.04 21.10
C PRO A 236 1.30 -26.56 22.31
N SER A 237 0.72 -27.55 23.01
CA SER A 237 1.23 -28.24 24.20
C SER A 237 2.66 -28.74 24.03
N ASN A 238 3.38 -28.94 25.14
CA ASN A 238 4.71 -29.58 25.14
C ASN A 238 4.65 -31.12 25.02
N LYS A 239 3.46 -31.74 25.06
CA LYS A 239 3.25 -33.21 24.97
C LYS A 239 2.78 -33.65 23.56
N ARG A 240 3.53 -33.29 22.52
CA ARG A 240 3.20 -33.60 21.11
C ARG A 240 3.66 -34.99 20.68
N PRO A 241 3.06 -35.59 19.64
CA PRO A 241 3.66 -36.74 18.94
C PRO A 241 5.04 -36.36 18.40
N GLN A 242 6.07 -37.08 18.81
CA GLN A 242 7.42 -36.97 18.24
C GLN A 242 7.58 -38.02 17.13
N LEU A 243 8.26 -37.67 16.02
CA LEU A 243 8.71 -38.69 15.09
C LEU A 243 9.92 -39.43 15.68
N GLU A 244 9.87 -40.77 15.66
CA GLU A 244 11.06 -41.60 15.92
C GLU A 244 12.05 -41.50 14.76
N LEU A 245 12.83 -40.42 14.75
CA LEU A 245 13.94 -40.24 13.80
C LEU A 245 15.03 -41.29 14.07
N VAL A 246 15.44 -41.97 13.00
CA VAL A 246 16.55 -42.94 13.04
C VAL A 246 17.80 -42.28 13.62
N PRO A 247 18.43 -42.82 14.69
CA PRO A 247 19.48 -42.13 15.45
C PRO A 247 20.63 -41.61 14.59
N LEU A 248 21.17 -40.43 14.94
CA LEU A 248 22.28 -39.76 14.22
C LEU A 248 23.53 -40.65 14.04
N ILE A 249 23.70 -41.70 14.85
CA ILE A 249 24.84 -42.63 14.80
C ILE A 249 24.68 -43.64 13.66
N THR A 250 23.47 -43.91 13.18
CA THR A 250 23.17 -44.97 12.20
C THR A 250 23.88 -44.78 10.85
N PRO A 251 23.91 -43.59 10.21
CA PRO A 251 24.69 -43.37 8.98
C PRO A 251 26.19 -43.62 9.17
N TRP A 252 26.73 -43.28 10.35
CA TRP A 252 28.13 -43.48 10.69
C TRP A 252 28.48 -44.95 10.90
N ILE A 253 27.58 -45.74 11.51
CA ILE A 253 27.73 -47.20 11.61
C ILE A 253 27.75 -47.83 10.20
N VAL A 254 26.82 -47.45 9.33
CA VAL A 254 26.77 -47.96 7.94
C VAL A 254 28.04 -47.58 7.16
N SER A 255 28.47 -46.32 7.24
CA SER A 255 29.72 -45.82 6.63
C SER A 255 30.96 -46.57 7.13
N LEU A 256 31.07 -46.79 8.45
CA LEU A 256 32.17 -47.53 9.06
C LEU A 256 32.20 -49.00 8.60
N VAL A 257 31.06 -49.69 8.61
CA VAL A 257 30.95 -51.08 8.15
C VAL A 257 31.32 -51.19 6.67
N ALA A 258 30.83 -50.29 5.81
CA ALA A 258 31.17 -50.26 4.38
C ALA A 258 32.67 -49.99 4.15
N THR A 259 33.27 -49.08 4.92
CA THR A 259 34.71 -48.77 4.89
C THR A 259 35.55 -49.98 5.28
N LEU A 260 35.20 -50.67 6.37
CA LEU A 260 35.90 -51.87 6.84
C LEU A 260 35.78 -53.04 5.85
N LEU A 261 34.60 -53.25 5.27
CA LEU A 261 34.38 -54.27 4.24
C LEU A 261 35.20 -53.98 2.97
N GLY A 262 35.23 -52.72 2.55
CA GLY A 262 36.03 -52.27 1.40
C GLY A 262 37.54 -52.43 1.63
N LEU A 263 38.04 -52.03 2.80
CA LEU A 263 39.43 -52.25 3.22
C LEU A 263 39.80 -53.74 3.22
N PHE A 264 38.94 -54.60 3.76
CA PHE A 264 39.13 -56.06 3.77
C PHE A 264 39.23 -56.63 2.34
N LEU A 265 38.38 -56.17 1.41
CA LEU A 265 38.44 -56.56 0.00
C LEU A 265 39.73 -56.10 -0.68
N VAL A 266 40.17 -54.84 -0.47
CA VAL A 266 41.41 -54.30 -1.06
C VAL A 266 42.65 -55.05 -0.52
N ILE A 267 42.71 -55.33 0.79
CA ILE A 267 43.77 -56.13 1.41
C ILE A 267 43.75 -57.57 0.86
N GLY A 268 42.56 -58.18 0.68
CA GLY A 268 42.41 -59.49 0.07
C GLY A 268 42.90 -59.55 -1.37
N MET A 269 42.61 -58.51 -2.18
CA MET A 269 43.13 -58.37 -3.54
C MET A 269 44.65 -58.17 -3.57
N GLN A 270 45.20 -57.35 -2.67
CA GLN A 270 46.64 -57.14 -2.54
C GLN A 270 47.37 -58.44 -2.15
N LYS A 271 46.86 -59.18 -1.16
CA LYS A 271 47.42 -60.48 -0.72
C LYS A 271 47.39 -61.51 -1.85
N ARG A 272 46.28 -61.63 -2.58
CA ARG A 272 46.17 -62.50 -3.77
C ARG A 272 47.16 -62.09 -4.86
N GLY A 273 47.32 -60.78 -5.11
CA GLY A 273 48.27 -60.25 -6.07
C GLY A 273 49.74 -60.57 -5.71
N ILE A 274 50.13 -60.40 -4.45
CA ILE A 274 51.49 -60.73 -3.97
C ILE A 274 51.77 -62.23 -4.16
N LEU A 275 50.87 -63.11 -3.70
CA LEU A 275 51.02 -64.56 -3.83
C LEU A 275 51.15 -65.03 -5.29
N GLN A 276 50.34 -64.48 -6.20
CA GLN A 276 50.42 -64.80 -7.64
C GLN A 276 51.75 -64.36 -8.27
N ASN A 277 52.30 -63.20 -7.87
CA ASN A 277 53.59 -62.75 -8.38
C ASN A 277 54.78 -63.52 -7.77
N GLN A 278 54.70 -63.91 -6.49
CA GLN A 278 55.68 -64.77 -5.83
C GLN A 278 55.78 -66.14 -6.53
N LEU A 279 54.64 -66.77 -6.84
CA LEU A 279 54.59 -68.04 -7.58
C LEU A 279 55.18 -67.89 -8.99
N LYS A 280 54.85 -66.82 -9.73
CA LYS A 280 55.45 -66.53 -11.04
C LYS A 280 56.97 -66.34 -10.96
N LEU A 281 57.47 -65.64 -9.94
CA LEU A 281 58.90 -65.37 -9.78
C LEU A 281 59.67 -66.66 -9.46
N LEU A 282 59.16 -67.49 -8.56
CA LEU A 282 59.77 -68.79 -8.23
C LEU A 282 59.86 -69.71 -9.46
N THR A 283 58.85 -69.71 -10.33
CA THR A 283 58.89 -70.45 -11.60
C THR A 283 59.89 -69.85 -12.58
N TYR A 284 59.95 -68.52 -12.71
CA TYR A 284 60.92 -67.84 -13.60
C TYR A 284 62.37 -68.09 -13.19
N VAL A 285 62.71 -67.95 -11.90
CA VAL A 285 64.06 -68.19 -11.38
C VAL A 285 64.48 -69.66 -11.52
N ARG A 286 63.53 -70.60 -11.45
CA ARG A 286 63.78 -72.03 -11.76
C ARG A 286 64.00 -72.29 -13.26
N GLY A 287 63.43 -71.47 -14.15
CA GLY A 287 63.67 -71.51 -15.59
C GLY A 287 65.06 -70.98 -15.96
N LEU A 288 65.44 -69.80 -15.43
CA LEU A 288 66.76 -69.19 -15.63
C LEU A 288 67.94 -70.10 -15.22
N ARG A 289 67.75 -71.00 -14.25
CA ARG A 289 68.79 -71.96 -13.81
C ARG A 289 68.89 -73.22 -14.69
N ARG A 290 68.15 -73.31 -15.80
CA ARG A 290 67.97 -74.56 -16.57
C ARG A 290 68.27 -74.44 -18.07
N ASP A 291 69.02 -73.42 -18.46
CA ASP A 291 69.51 -73.14 -19.83
C ASP A 291 68.46 -73.35 -20.93
N ASN A 292 67.29 -72.75 -20.70
CA ASN A 292 66.22 -72.66 -21.68
C ASN A 292 65.72 -71.21 -21.70
N GLU A 293 65.72 -70.57 -22.87
CA GLU A 293 65.31 -69.17 -23.05
C GLU A 293 63.83 -68.99 -22.70
N THR A 294 63.57 -68.70 -21.43
CA THR A 294 62.21 -68.53 -20.89
C THR A 294 61.95 -67.03 -20.74
N PRO A 295 61.07 -66.43 -21.56
CA PRO A 295 60.79 -64.99 -21.48
C PRO A 295 60.13 -64.65 -20.14
N ALA A 296 60.50 -63.51 -19.55
CA ALA A 296 60.04 -63.12 -18.22
C ALA A 296 58.50 -63.06 -18.15
N PRO A 297 57.86 -63.74 -17.18
CA PRO A 297 56.41 -63.77 -17.09
C PRO A 297 55.86 -62.39 -16.72
N LYS A 298 54.72 -62.00 -17.31
CA LYS A 298 54.07 -60.71 -16.99
C LYS A 298 53.62 -60.68 -15.52
N PHE A 299 54.37 -59.98 -14.68
CA PHE A 299 54.02 -59.65 -13.31
C PHE A 299 52.92 -58.57 -13.27
N THR A 300 52.11 -58.57 -12.22
CA THR A 300 51.06 -57.56 -11.98
C THR A 300 51.43 -56.52 -10.92
N LEU A 301 52.58 -56.69 -10.26
CA LEU A 301 53.16 -55.75 -9.30
C LEU A 301 54.55 -55.33 -9.75
N GLN A 302 54.82 -54.02 -9.74
CA GLN A 302 56.08 -53.47 -10.26
C GLN A 302 57.33 -54.04 -9.56
N LEU A 303 57.28 -54.17 -8.22
CA LEU A 303 58.38 -54.72 -7.40
C LEU A 303 58.87 -56.10 -7.88
N PHE A 304 57.97 -56.97 -8.33
CA PHE A 304 58.34 -58.31 -8.81
C PHE A 304 58.91 -58.29 -10.23
N HIS A 305 58.54 -57.29 -11.04
CA HIS A 305 59.13 -57.05 -12.35
C HIS A 305 60.53 -56.44 -12.23
N ASP A 306 60.69 -55.40 -11.41
CA ASP A 306 61.99 -54.75 -11.18
C ASP A 306 63.02 -55.74 -10.56
N LEU A 307 62.55 -56.65 -9.69
CA LEU A 307 63.37 -57.73 -9.15
C LEU A 307 63.74 -58.79 -10.21
N ALA A 308 62.82 -59.17 -11.09
CA ALA A 308 63.09 -60.09 -12.19
C ALA A 308 64.06 -59.51 -13.23
N ASP A 309 63.90 -58.23 -13.58
CA ASP A 309 64.82 -57.49 -14.46
C ASP A 309 66.22 -57.47 -13.85
N SER A 310 66.33 -57.19 -12.54
CA SER A 310 67.60 -57.17 -11.81
C SER A 310 68.31 -58.54 -11.82
N MET A 311 67.57 -59.64 -11.62
CA MET A 311 68.13 -60.99 -11.69
C MET A 311 68.57 -61.38 -13.11
N HIS A 312 67.84 -60.93 -14.14
CA HIS A 312 68.21 -61.16 -15.54
C HIS A 312 69.45 -60.36 -15.96
N HIS A 313 69.61 -59.13 -15.47
CA HIS A 313 70.84 -58.35 -15.64
C HIS A 313 72.04 -59.03 -14.97
N LEU A 314 71.90 -59.50 -13.73
CA LEU A 314 73.01 -60.12 -12.98
C LEU A 314 73.53 -61.41 -13.64
N PHE A 315 72.67 -62.18 -14.32
CA PHE A 315 73.08 -63.32 -15.15
C PHE A 315 73.75 -62.90 -16.48
N SER A 316 73.33 -61.81 -17.11
CA SER A 316 73.89 -61.36 -18.40
C SER A 316 75.22 -60.59 -18.27
N THR A 317 75.55 -60.07 -17.08
CA THR A 317 76.83 -59.39 -16.80
C THR A 317 78.06 -60.30 -16.70
N MET A 318 77.94 -61.63 -16.91
CA MET A 318 79.08 -62.56 -16.85
C MET A 318 79.89 -62.69 -18.16
N ARG A 319 79.79 -61.75 -19.10
CA ARG A 319 80.62 -61.69 -20.32
C ARG A 319 81.13 -60.26 -20.60
N PRO A 320 82.38 -60.05 -21.10
CA PRO A 320 83.00 -58.72 -21.18
C PRO A 320 82.52 -57.84 -22.34
N THR A 321 82.99 -56.59 -22.35
CA THR A 321 82.36 -55.43 -23.02
C THR A 321 83.35 -54.51 -23.73
N THR A 322 82.88 -53.74 -24.72
CA THR A 322 83.47 -52.45 -25.13
C THR A 322 82.38 -51.40 -25.39
N GLU A 323 82.42 -50.32 -24.61
CA GLU A 323 82.24 -48.90 -24.96
C GLU A 323 81.05 -48.43 -25.85
N ASP A 324 80.27 -47.44 -25.36
CA ASP A 324 80.40 -46.01 -25.75
C ASP A 324 79.55 -45.08 -24.80
N ALA A 325 79.58 -43.75 -24.95
CA ALA A 325 79.12 -42.79 -23.91
C ALA A 325 78.30 -41.54 -24.37
N SER A 326 77.66 -40.88 -23.37
CA SER A 326 77.20 -39.47 -23.30
C SER A 326 75.73 -39.05 -23.64
N HIS A 327 74.91 -38.96 -22.59
CA HIS A 327 74.04 -37.85 -22.13
C HIS A 327 73.00 -37.05 -22.99
N MET A 328 71.74 -37.15 -22.51
CA MET A 328 70.78 -36.06 -22.15
C MET A 328 69.85 -35.33 -23.16
N SER A 329 68.56 -35.69 -23.04
CA SER A 329 67.39 -34.81 -22.72
C SER A 329 66.84 -33.76 -23.70
N THR A 330 65.53 -33.84 -23.98
CA THR A 330 64.67 -32.87 -24.70
C THR A 330 63.28 -32.84 -24.04
N THR A 331 62.47 -31.76 -24.10
CA THR A 331 61.49 -31.39 -25.16
C THR A 331 60.74 -30.14 -24.62
N ARG A 332 60.64 -28.96 -25.27
CA ARG A 332 59.89 -28.51 -26.49
C ARG A 332 58.34 -28.53 -26.31
N GLN A 333 57.50 -27.64 -26.89
CA GLN A 333 57.70 -26.49 -27.81
C GLN A 333 56.47 -25.52 -27.93
N ARG A 334 56.73 -24.24 -28.30
CA ARG A 334 55.93 -23.25 -29.11
C ARG A 334 54.54 -22.72 -28.63
N VAL A 335 54.06 -21.45 -28.85
CA VAL A 335 54.33 -20.27 -29.76
C VAL A 335 53.60 -20.32 -31.13
N ASP A 336 52.86 -19.32 -31.66
CA ASP A 336 52.37 -17.99 -31.20
C ASP A 336 51.24 -17.39 -32.11
N LEU A 337 50.50 -16.38 -31.59
CA LEU A 337 49.90 -15.10 -32.14
C LEU A 337 49.51 -14.91 -33.65
N PRO A 338 48.71 -13.87 -34.08
CA PRO A 338 48.33 -12.55 -33.48
C PRO A 338 46.78 -12.33 -33.33
N ALA A 339 46.05 -11.19 -33.44
CA ALA A 339 46.25 -9.80 -33.94
C ALA A 339 45.22 -8.74 -33.39
N GLN A 340 45.09 -7.57 -34.06
CA GLN A 340 44.22 -6.37 -33.81
C GLN A 340 43.86 -5.70 -35.19
N PRO A 341 43.08 -4.57 -35.38
CA PRO A 341 42.76 -3.42 -34.47
C PRO A 341 41.42 -2.59 -34.67
N GLN A 342 41.27 -1.46 -33.93
CA GLN A 342 40.56 -0.18 -34.30
C GLN A 342 39.01 -0.13 -34.52
N GLN A 343 38.25 1.00 -34.48
CA GLN A 343 38.33 2.31 -33.77
C GLN A 343 36.97 3.11 -33.77
N ARG A 344 36.74 3.94 -32.73
CA ARG A 344 36.06 5.28 -32.67
C ARG A 344 34.63 5.60 -33.23
N ARG A 345 33.81 6.17 -32.31
CA ARG A 345 32.97 7.42 -32.36
C ARG A 345 31.59 7.47 -33.09
N ALA A 346 30.71 8.32 -32.52
CA ALA A 346 29.40 8.78 -33.03
C ALA A 346 29.50 10.16 -33.74
N PRO A 347 28.42 10.75 -34.33
CA PRO A 347 27.48 11.58 -33.53
C PRO A 347 26.01 11.74 -34.04
N ALA A 348 25.22 12.49 -33.25
CA ALA A 348 24.14 13.48 -33.52
C ALA A 348 23.80 13.94 -34.98
N LYS A 349 22.65 14.58 -35.33
CA LYS A 349 21.37 15.02 -34.68
C LYS A 349 20.41 15.60 -35.77
N THR A 350 19.10 15.76 -35.47
CA THR A 350 18.13 16.77 -36.04
C THR A 350 17.81 16.78 -37.56
N ALA A 351 16.67 17.27 -38.08
CA ALA A 351 15.32 17.62 -37.57
C ALA A 351 14.34 17.87 -38.76
N SER A 352 13.02 18.05 -38.48
CA SER A 352 12.01 18.90 -39.19
C SER A 352 11.76 18.78 -40.73
N ALA A 353 10.56 18.90 -41.29
CA ALA A 353 9.17 19.00 -40.77
C ALA A 353 8.12 18.81 -41.90
N THR A 354 6.83 18.77 -41.53
CA THR A 354 5.58 18.80 -42.37
C THR A 354 5.35 20.15 -43.08
N PRO A 355 4.43 20.32 -44.08
CA PRO A 355 2.93 20.27 -43.97
C PRO A 355 2.26 19.29 -44.99
N SER A 356 0.95 18.93 -44.97
CA SER A 356 -0.34 19.69 -45.02
C SER A 356 -0.56 20.47 -46.36
N MET A 357 -1.78 20.69 -46.90
CA MET A 357 -3.17 20.69 -46.37
C MET A 357 -4.18 20.31 -47.50
N GLY A 358 -5.39 19.79 -47.25
CA GLY A 358 -6.65 20.58 -47.13
C GLY A 358 -7.63 20.29 -48.31
N MET A 359 -8.92 20.69 -48.34
CA MET A 359 -9.81 21.28 -47.31
C MET A 359 -11.29 21.43 -47.81
N MET A 360 -12.23 21.79 -46.91
CA MET A 360 -13.49 22.60 -47.13
C MET A 360 -14.71 21.95 -47.85
N VAL A 361 -16.01 22.36 -47.74
CA VAL A 361 -16.91 23.29 -46.93
C VAL A 361 -18.39 23.00 -47.36
N GLU A 362 -19.54 23.52 -46.86
CA GLU A 362 -20.08 24.32 -45.71
C GLU A 362 -21.64 24.21 -45.75
N GLU A 363 -22.39 24.38 -44.63
CA GLU A 363 -23.75 25.01 -44.60
C GLU A 363 -24.26 25.33 -43.16
N VAL A 364 -25.46 25.90 -43.00
CA VAL A 364 -25.89 26.79 -41.87
C VAL A 364 -26.90 26.16 -40.89
N GLU A 365 -26.79 26.46 -39.59
CA GLU A 365 -27.72 26.01 -38.52
C GLU A 365 -28.13 27.13 -37.52
N GLU A 366 -28.99 26.79 -36.55
CA GLU A 366 -29.48 27.68 -35.46
C GLU A 366 -28.34 28.14 -34.51
N GLU A 367 -28.56 29.17 -33.67
CA GLU A 367 -27.62 29.58 -32.61
C GLU A 367 -27.59 28.55 -31.45
N SER A 368 -27.10 27.36 -31.76
CA SER A 368 -26.56 26.45 -30.75
C SER A 368 -25.20 26.97 -30.31
N VAL A 369 -25.05 27.27 -29.02
CA VAL A 369 -23.75 27.67 -28.45
C VAL A 369 -22.77 26.51 -28.65
N ASP A 370 -21.67 26.72 -29.39
CA ASP A 370 -20.66 25.68 -29.64
C ASP A 370 -19.75 25.48 -28.42
N LEU A 371 -20.39 24.95 -27.38
CA LEU A 371 -19.80 24.61 -26.11
C LEU A 371 -19.15 23.22 -26.23
N ASN A 372 -17.82 23.17 -26.21
CA ASN A 372 -17.05 21.93 -26.14
C ASN A 372 -17.42 21.16 -24.85
N PRO A 373 -18.00 19.94 -24.91
CA PRO A 373 -18.36 19.19 -23.71
C PRO A 373 -17.15 18.78 -22.87
N ASP A 374 -15.97 18.62 -23.48
CA ASP A 374 -14.77 18.14 -22.77
C ASP A 374 -14.30 19.09 -21.68
N ILE A 375 -14.71 20.38 -21.68
CA ILE A 375 -14.33 21.32 -20.61
C ILE A 375 -14.97 20.96 -19.27
N PHE A 376 -16.08 20.21 -19.26
CA PHE A 376 -16.77 19.77 -18.05
C PHE A 376 -16.07 18.51 -17.52
N ARG A 377 -15.13 18.70 -16.59
CA ARG A 377 -14.36 17.60 -15.99
C ARG A 377 -15.11 17.02 -14.79
N ALA A 378 -14.53 16.00 -14.15
CA ALA A 378 -15.17 15.31 -13.04
C ALA A 378 -15.44 16.21 -11.82
N TYR A 379 -14.65 17.27 -11.58
CA TYR A 379 -14.67 18.05 -10.33
C TYR A 379 -14.72 19.57 -10.53
N ASP A 380 -14.47 20.05 -11.75
CA ASP A 380 -14.37 21.44 -12.14
C ASP A 380 -14.70 21.61 -13.64
N ILE A 381 -14.75 22.86 -14.10
CA ILE A 381 -14.70 23.20 -15.53
C ILE A 381 -13.28 23.68 -15.85
N ARG A 382 -12.68 23.20 -16.95
CA ARG A 382 -11.23 23.34 -17.21
C ARG A 382 -10.90 23.38 -18.71
N GLY A 383 -10.23 24.44 -19.19
CA GLY A 383 -9.87 24.59 -20.61
C GLY A 383 -8.88 25.73 -20.89
N ILE A 384 -8.45 25.89 -22.15
CA ILE A 384 -7.56 26.99 -22.56
C ILE A 384 -8.39 28.27 -22.75
N ALA A 385 -7.96 29.37 -22.12
CA ALA A 385 -8.63 30.66 -22.21
C ALA A 385 -8.55 31.24 -23.65
N GLY A 386 -9.64 31.85 -24.11
CA GLY A 386 -9.76 32.37 -25.47
C GLY A 386 -9.90 31.29 -26.57
N LYS A 387 -9.89 30.00 -26.21
CA LYS A 387 -10.13 28.87 -27.13
C LYS A 387 -11.28 27.99 -26.64
N ASP A 388 -11.08 27.31 -25.52
CA ASP A 388 -12.08 26.41 -24.92
C ASP A 388 -12.94 27.16 -23.88
N LEU A 389 -12.36 28.17 -23.23
CA LEU A 389 -13.02 29.09 -22.31
C LEU A 389 -12.95 30.52 -22.86
N THR A 390 -13.97 30.89 -23.64
CA THR A 390 -14.21 32.27 -24.10
C THR A 390 -15.15 32.99 -23.13
N ASP A 391 -15.25 34.32 -23.22
CA ASP A 391 -16.22 35.09 -22.44
C ASP A 391 -17.67 34.64 -22.73
N ASP A 392 -18.00 34.27 -23.97
CA ASP A 392 -19.33 33.77 -24.31
C ASP A 392 -19.61 32.40 -23.65
N THR A 393 -18.68 31.44 -23.79
CA THR A 393 -18.76 30.14 -23.11
C THR A 393 -18.98 30.30 -21.60
N VAL A 394 -18.24 31.19 -20.96
CA VAL A 394 -18.34 31.41 -19.50
C VAL A 394 -19.59 32.20 -19.11
N TYR A 395 -20.10 33.10 -19.97
CA TYR A 395 -21.42 33.71 -19.81
C TYR A 395 -22.55 32.66 -19.84
N TRP A 396 -22.53 31.72 -20.79
CA TRP A 396 -23.53 30.65 -20.85
C TRP A 396 -23.45 29.68 -19.67
N ILE A 397 -22.24 29.37 -19.19
CA ILE A 397 -22.04 28.64 -17.91
C ILE A 397 -22.65 29.44 -16.74
N GLY A 398 -22.46 30.76 -16.68
CA GLY A 398 -23.09 31.62 -15.68
C GLY A 398 -24.62 31.62 -15.75
N ARG A 399 -25.21 31.66 -16.95
CA ARG A 399 -26.66 31.53 -17.16
C ARG A 399 -27.20 30.18 -16.65
N ALA A 400 -26.47 29.09 -16.91
CA ALA A 400 -26.84 27.74 -16.49
C ALA A 400 -26.67 27.51 -14.98
N LEU A 401 -25.61 28.06 -14.38
CA LEU A 401 -25.44 28.05 -12.92
C LEU A 401 -26.53 28.87 -12.24
N GLY A 402 -26.93 30.01 -12.82
CA GLY A 402 -28.07 30.78 -12.35
C GLY A 402 -29.41 30.03 -12.42
N ALA A 403 -29.60 29.17 -13.43
CA ALA A 403 -30.73 28.24 -13.51
C ALA A 403 -30.71 27.22 -12.36
N GLU A 404 -29.56 26.59 -12.13
CA GLU A 404 -29.36 25.59 -11.07
C GLU A 404 -29.60 26.18 -9.66
N LEU A 405 -29.11 27.41 -9.42
CA LEU A 405 -29.34 28.15 -8.19
C LEU A 405 -30.83 28.48 -8.01
N ALA A 406 -31.51 28.97 -9.06
CA ALA A 406 -32.93 29.31 -9.00
C ALA A 406 -33.82 28.08 -8.73
N GLU A 407 -33.51 26.92 -9.32
CA GLU A 407 -34.23 25.66 -9.08
C GLU A 407 -34.03 25.16 -7.63
N ARG A 408 -32.83 25.31 -7.07
CA ARG A 408 -32.54 25.05 -5.65
C ARG A 408 -33.05 26.15 -4.70
N GLY A 409 -33.74 27.18 -5.21
CA GLY A 409 -34.31 28.29 -4.43
C GLY A 409 -33.31 29.36 -3.98
N LEU A 410 -32.05 29.28 -4.43
CA LEU A 410 -30.94 30.13 -4.03
C LEU A 410 -30.86 31.38 -4.92
N LYS A 411 -30.72 32.56 -4.30
CA LYS A 411 -30.81 33.87 -4.98
C LYS A 411 -29.54 34.72 -4.90
N LYS A 412 -28.46 34.16 -4.34
CA LYS A 412 -27.16 34.80 -4.17
C LYS A 412 -26.02 33.85 -4.49
N ALA A 413 -24.94 34.37 -5.07
CA ALA A 413 -23.68 33.66 -5.24
C ALA A 413 -22.47 34.59 -5.10
N CYS A 414 -21.40 34.10 -4.51
CA CYS A 414 -20.09 34.77 -4.51
C CYS A 414 -19.36 34.55 -5.86
N VAL A 415 -18.63 35.57 -6.33
CA VAL A 415 -17.72 35.47 -7.49
C VAL A 415 -16.35 36.01 -7.10
N ALA A 416 -15.32 35.16 -7.24
CA ALA A 416 -13.91 35.49 -7.06
C ALA A 416 -13.08 35.01 -8.25
N TRP A 417 -11.80 35.40 -8.33
CA TRP A 417 -10.91 34.89 -9.37
C TRP A 417 -9.41 34.88 -8.99
N ASP A 418 -8.61 34.06 -9.68
CA ASP A 418 -7.16 33.96 -9.47
C ASP A 418 -6.35 35.06 -10.20
N GLY A 419 -5.02 35.02 -10.07
CA GLY A 419 -4.10 36.03 -10.63
C GLY A 419 -3.91 36.02 -12.15
N ARG A 420 -4.64 35.20 -12.91
CA ARG A 420 -4.39 35.03 -14.36
C ARG A 420 -4.89 36.19 -15.19
N LEU A 421 -4.21 36.42 -16.31
CA LEU A 421 -4.53 37.51 -17.26
C LEU A 421 -5.95 37.41 -17.85
N SER A 422 -6.49 36.19 -17.99
CA SER A 422 -7.85 35.94 -18.49
C SER A 422 -8.93 35.97 -17.39
N SER A 423 -8.55 35.78 -16.13
CA SER A 423 -9.48 35.60 -15.01
C SER A 423 -10.45 36.78 -14.80
N PRO A 424 -10.03 38.06 -14.86
CA PRO A 424 -10.95 39.20 -14.73
C PRO A 424 -12.04 39.27 -15.82
N SER A 425 -11.76 38.80 -17.04
CA SER A 425 -12.72 38.84 -18.16
C SER A 425 -13.78 37.74 -17.99
N LEU A 426 -13.31 36.51 -17.74
CA LEU A 426 -14.18 35.36 -17.50
C LEU A 426 -15.02 35.54 -16.21
N ALA A 427 -14.52 36.26 -15.20
CA ALA A 427 -15.28 36.62 -14.01
C ALA A 427 -16.44 37.58 -14.31
N GLN A 428 -16.23 38.60 -15.16
CA GLN A 428 -17.29 39.49 -15.63
C GLN A 428 -18.33 38.74 -16.46
N ALA A 429 -17.89 37.77 -17.28
CA ALA A 429 -18.77 36.91 -18.06
C ALA A 429 -19.68 36.04 -17.17
N VAL A 430 -19.12 35.30 -16.19
CA VAL A 430 -19.93 34.45 -15.30
C VAL A 430 -20.87 35.29 -14.43
N GLN A 431 -20.41 36.45 -13.94
CA GLN A 431 -21.23 37.42 -13.20
C GLN A 431 -22.44 37.86 -14.05
N LYS A 432 -22.21 38.28 -15.31
CA LYS A 432 -23.29 38.70 -16.21
C LYS A 432 -24.30 37.57 -16.43
N GLY A 433 -23.84 36.34 -16.62
CA GLY A 433 -24.70 35.17 -16.75
C GLY A 433 -25.55 34.93 -15.51
N LEU A 434 -24.96 35.00 -14.31
CA LEU A 434 -25.68 34.88 -13.04
C LEU A 434 -26.74 35.99 -12.88
N GLN A 435 -26.39 37.24 -13.18
CA GLN A 435 -27.31 38.38 -13.09
C GLN A 435 -28.49 38.27 -14.06
N GLU A 436 -28.27 37.88 -15.32
CA GLU A 436 -29.34 37.72 -16.32
C GLU A 436 -30.21 36.48 -16.09
N ALA A 437 -29.76 35.51 -15.30
CA ALA A 437 -30.59 34.44 -14.75
C ALA A 437 -31.41 34.87 -13.51
N GLY A 438 -31.14 36.05 -12.95
CA GLY A 438 -31.82 36.58 -11.76
C GLY A 438 -31.13 36.32 -10.42
N CYS A 439 -29.90 35.81 -10.43
CA CYS A 439 -29.09 35.62 -9.22
C CYS A 439 -28.33 36.91 -8.87
N ASN A 440 -28.35 37.32 -7.59
CA ASN A 440 -27.54 38.45 -7.14
C ASN A 440 -26.10 37.99 -6.87
N VAL A 441 -25.12 38.81 -7.25
CA VAL A 441 -23.69 38.46 -7.16
C VAL A 441 -22.99 39.28 -6.09
N ILE A 442 -22.26 38.60 -5.20
CA ILE A 442 -21.30 39.22 -4.29
C ILE A 442 -19.92 39.08 -4.94
N VAL A 443 -19.37 40.18 -5.44
CA VAL A 443 -18.08 40.23 -6.14
C VAL A 443 -16.97 40.43 -5.11
N LEU A 444 -16.09 39.44 -4.98
CA LEU A 444 -15.00 39.41 -3.98
C LEU A 444 -13.67 39.92 -4.55
N GLY A 445 -13.55 40.05 -5.87
CA GLY A 445 -12.32 40.46 -6.54
C GLY A 445 -11.36 39.31 -6.84
N ALA A 446 -10.08 39.65 -7.01
CA ALA A 446 -9.01 38.67 -7.19
C ALA A 446 -8.60 38.12 -5.82
N GLN A 447 -8.89 36.84 -5.54
CA GLN A 447 -8.77 36.23 -4.21
C GLN A 447 -8.38 34.74 -4.29
N PRO A 448 -7.73 34.17 -3.25
CA PRO A 448 -7.55 32.72 -3.13
C PRO A 448 -8.86 31.94 -3.08
N THR A 449 -8.83 30.69 -3.55
CA THR A 449 -10.00 29.80 -3.58
C THR A 449 -10.56 29.51 -2.19
N GLY A 450 -9.69 29.39 -1.16
CA GLY A 450 -10.11 29.27 0.24
C GLY A 450 -10.93 30.47 0.76
N LEU A 451 -10.58 31.70 0.35
CA LEU A 451 -11.35 32.90 0.73
C LEU A 451 -12.71 32.93 0.04
N MET A 452 -12.82 32.48 -1.21
CA MET A 452 -14.12 32.34 -1.87
C MET A 452 -15.01 31.34 -1.13
N TYR A 453 -14.46 30.19 -0.70
CA TYR A 453 -15.20 29.22 0.11
C TYR A 453 -15.60 29.80 1.47
N PHE A 454 -14.70 30.47 2.19
CA PHE A 454 -14.98 31.21 3.43
C PHE A 454 -16.15 32.19 3.28
N ALA A 455 -16.15 32.98 2.21
CA ALA A 455 -17.20 33.94 1.90
C ALA A 455 -18.59 33.28 1.71
N THR A 456 -18.67 32.00 1.29
CA THR A 456 -19.96 31.30 1.25
C THR A 456 -20.53 30.98 2.63
N HIS A 457 -19.68 30.88 3.66
CA HIS A 457 -20.09 30.64 5.05
C HIS A 457 -20.36 31.94 5.82
N GLU A 458 -19.59 32.99 5.57
CA GLU A 458 -19.67 34.29 6.28
C GLU A 458 -20.51 35.35 5.55
N THR A 459 -21.28 34.98 4.52
CA THR A 459 -22.26 35.86 3.87
C THR A 459 -23.62 35.16 3.71
N ASP A 460 -24.65 35.89 3.28
CA ASP A 460 -25.96 35.32 2.96
C ASP A 460 -26.02 34.67 1.55
N ALA A 461 -24.87 34.20 1.05
CA ALA A 461 -24.69 33.52 -0.22
C ALA A 461 -24.01 32.15 -0.03
N SER A 462 -24.78 31.09 0.29
CA SER A 462 -24.24 29.73 0.49
C SER A 462 -23.66 29.05 -0.77
N SER A 463 -23.51 29.79 -1.87
CA SER A 463 -23.01 29.34 -3.16
C SER A 463 -21.96 30.30 -3.68
N GLY A 464 -21.02 29.80 -4.48
CA GLY A 464 -20.00 30.64 -5.10
C GLY A 464 -19.26 29.96 -6.23
N VAL A 465 -18.61 30.77 -7.05
CA VAL A 465 -17.73 30.33 -8.12
C VAL A 465 -16.43 31.14 -8.08
N VAL A 466 -15.31 30.43 -8.22
CA VAL A 466 -13.99 31.04 -8.42
C VAL A 466 -13.52 30.71 -9.83
N ILE A 467 -13.14 31.75 -10.57
CA ILE A 467 -12.48 31.63 -11.87
C ILE A 467 -11.00 31.41 -11.61
N THR A 468 -10.51 30.22 -11.96
CA THR A 468 -9.17 29.78 -11.55
C THR A 468 -8.60 28.77 -12.52
N GLY A 469 -7.34 28.92 -12.91
CA GLY A 469 -6.55 27.88 -13.56
C GLY A 469 -5.78 26.98 -12.58
N SER A 470 -5.79 27.26 -11.28
CA SER A 470 -5.00 26.56 -10.24
C SER A 470 -3.53 26.45 -10.65
N HIS A 471 -2.93 25.28 -10.52
CA HIS A 471 -1.55 24.91 -10.87
C HIS A 471 -1.28 24.69 -12.38
N ASN A 472 -2.27 24.84 -13.28
CA ASN A 472 -2.05 24.65 -14.72
C ASN A 472 -1.18 25.77 -15.37
N PRO A 473 -0.62 25.56 -16.58
CA PRO A 473 0.06 26.61 -17.36
C PRO A 473 -0.79 27.87 -17.57
N ALA A 474 -0.15 29.03 -17.79
CA ALA A 474 -0.77 30.36 -17.77
C ALA A 474 -1.98 30.52 -18.71
N GLU A 475 -1.96 29.85 -19.86
CA GLU A 475 -3.02 29.86 -20.88
C GLU A 475 -4.29 29.10 -20.47
N PHE A 476 -4.24 28.27 -19.42
CA PHE A 476 -5.40 27.58 -18.89
C PHE A 476 -6.19 28.44 -17.90
N ASN A 477 -7.50 28.23 -17.87
CA ASN A 477 -8.38 28.73 -16.82
C ASN A 477 -9.47 27.69 -16.50
N GLY A 478 -10.44 28.03 -15.66
CA GLY A 478 -11.47 27.12 -15.21
C GLY A 478 -12.44 27.73 -14.20
N LEU A 479 -13.38 26.92 -13.74
CA LEU A 479 -14.36 27.29 -12.72
C LEU A 479 -14.44 26.18 -11.66
N LYS A 480 -14.12 26.50 -10.40
CA LYS A 480 -14.48 25.67 -9.24
C LYS A 480 -15.79 26.22 -8.68
N ILE A 481 -16.85 25.41 -8.65
CA ILE A 481 -18.22 25.84 -8.32
C ILE A 481 -18.72 25.13 -7.06
N VAL A 482 -19.28 25.90 -6.12
CA VAL A 482 -19.94 25.43 -4.90
C VAL A 482 -21.39 25.93 -4.87
N VAL A 483 -22.31 25.05 -4.54
CA VAL A 483 -23.75 25.33 -4.43
C VAL A 483 -24.27 24.81 -3.09
N ASN A 484 -24.76 25.70 -2.23
CA ASN A 484 -25.16 25.40 -0.86
C ASN A 484 -24.07 24.64 -0.05
N HIS A 485 -22.86 25.19 -0.04
CA HIS A 485 -21.63 24.64 0.56
C HIS A 485 -21.17 23.27 0.02
N GLN A 486 -21.81 22.74 -1.03
CA GLN A 486 -21.39 21.49 -1.69
C GLN A 486 -20.79 21.77 -3.07
N PRO A 487 -19.60 21.24 -3.40
CA PRO A 487 -19.01 21.44 -4.72
C PRO A 487 -19.79 20.68 -5.79
N LEU A 488 -20.00 21.26 -6.98
CA LEU A 488 -20.54 20.52 -8.11
C LEU A 488 -19.50 19.54 -8.67
N ALA A 489 -19.94 18.35 -9.09
CA ALA A 489 -19.08 17.30 -9.63
C ALA A 489 -19.88 16.37 -10.56
N GLY A 490 -19.18 15.72 -11.49
CA GLY A 490 -19.74 14.69 -12.39
C GLY A 490 -21.01 15.14 -13.11
N ASP A 491 -22.08 14.36 -12.94
CA ASP A 491 -23.36 14.58 -13.60
C ASP A 491 -23.98 15.96 -13.29
N GLU A 492 -23.69 16.57 -12.14
CA GLU A 492 -24.17 17.93 -11.82
C GLU A 492 -23.44 19.03 -12.60
N LEU A 493 -22.18 18.82 -13.01
CA LEU A 493 -21.47 19.72 -13.92
C LEU A 493 -21.99 19.52 -15.36
N MET A 494 -22.17 18.26 -15.78
CA MET A 494 -22.77 17.95 -17.08
C MET A 494 -24.23 18.42 -17.19
N ALA A 495 -24.97 18.51 -16.08
CA ALA A 495 -26.30 19.10 -16.07
C ALA A 495 -26.28 20.56 -16.56
N LEU A 496 -25.25 21.35 -16.22
CA LEU A 496 -25.09 22.73 -16.72
C LEU A 496 -24.92 22.76 -18.24
N TYR A 497 -24.04 21.92 -18.79
CA TYR A 497 -23.88 21.73 -20.24
C TYR A 497 -25.22 21.38 -20.91
N HIS A 498 -25.96 20.43 -20.33
CA HIS A 498 -27.26 20.02 -20.85
C HIS A 498 -28.35 21.10 -20.71
N ARG A 499 -28.31 21.97 -19.69
CA ARG A 499 -29.21 23.14 -19.61
C ARG A 499 -28.96 24.11 -20.77
N ILE A 500 -27.68 24.39 -21.07
CA ILE A 500 -27.29 25.27 -22.20
C ILE A 500 -27.77 24.68 -23.52
N LYS A 501 -27.46 23.42 -23.82
CA LYS A 501 -27.89 22.76 -25.08
C LYS A 501 -29.40 22.54 -25.19
N ARG A 502 -30.18 22.62 -24.09
CA ARG A 502 -31.66 22.63 -24.11
C ARG A 502 -32.28 24.04 -24.13
N ASN A 503 -31.48 25.11 -24.01
CA ASN A 503 -31.95 26.47 -23.71
C ASN A 503 -32.85 26.54 -22.45
N ASP A 504 -32.57 25.67 -21.48
CA ASP A 504 -33.26 25.54 -20.19
C ASP A 504 -32.68 26.57 -19.20
N LEU A 505 -32.90 27.85 -19.53
CA LEU A 505 -32.21 28.99 -18.93
C LEU A 505 -33.22 30.08 -18.56
N PRO A 506 -33.37 30.46 -17.28
CA PRO A 506 -34.29 31.51 -16.87
C PRO A 506 -33.82 32.89 -17.37
N ARG A 507 -34.74 33.85 -17.27
CA ARG A 507 -34.48 35.29 -17.46
C ARG A 507 -34.89 36.03 -16.19
N GLY A 508 -34.01 36.90 -15.71
CA GLY A 508 -34.24 37.74 -14.54
C GLY A 508 -33.31 38.95 -14.54
N THR A 509 -33.24 39.64 -13.41
CA THR A 509 -32.33 40.77 -13.21
C THR A 509 -31.83 40.77 -11.78
N GLY A 510 -30.68 40.13 -11.58
CA GLY A 510 -29.93 40.16 -10.32
C GLY A 510 -29.02 41.38 -10.23
N MET A 511 -28.81 41.88 -9.02
CA MET A 511 -27.86 42.96 -8.72
C MET A 511 -26.46 42.39 -8.46
N ALA A 512 -25.42 43.19 -8.67
CA ALA A 512 -24.07 42.89 -8.20
C ALA A 512 -23.64 43.91 -7.15
N GLU A 513 -23.04 43.45 -6.06
CA GLU A 513 -22.38 44.28 -5.05
C GLU A 513 -20.92 43.83 -4.92
N SER A 514 -19.99 44.77 -4.73
CA SER A 514 -18.60 44.45 -4.39
C SER A 514 -18.46 44.35 -2.88
N ARG A 515 -17.76 43.33 -2.39
CA ARG A 515 -17.53 43.12 -0.95
C ARG A 515 -16.12 42.59 -0.71
N GLN A 516 -15.34 43.38 0.01
CA GLN A 516 -14.05 42.94 0.56
C GLN A 516 -14.29 42.10 1.82
N LEU A 517 -13.53 41.02 1.96
CA LEU A 517 -13.58 40.04 3.06
C LEU A 517 -12.18 39.57 3.49
N GLU A 518 -11.12 40.10 2.88
CA GLU A 518 -9.72 39.82 3.17
C GLU A 518 -9.42 40.02 4.66
N ASP A 519 -9.84 41.16 5.21
CA ASP A 519 -9.61 41.52 6.61
C ASP A 519 -10.36 40.56 7.54
N HIS A 520 -11.64 40.27 7.27
CA HIS A 520 -12.45 39.34 8.08
C HIS A 520 -11.92 37.90 8.02
N TYR A 521 -11.40 37.48 6.86
CA TYR A 521 -10.74 36.18 6.70
C TYR A 521 -9.47 36.07 7.55
N LEU A 522 -8.61 37.09 7.51
CA LEU A 522 -7.39 37.15 8.31
C LEU A 522 -7.70 37.21 9.82
N GLU A 523 -8.54 38.14 10.26
CA GLU A 523 -8.98 38.28 11.66
C GLU A 523 -9.56 36.96 12.22
N ARG A 524 -10.28 36.20 11.38
CA ARG A 524 -10.87 34.91 11.75
C ARG A 524 -9.85 33.77 11.81
N ILE A 525 -8.70 33.88 11.14
CA ILE A 525 -7.57 32.94 11.33
C ILE A 525 -6.77 33.35 12.58
N GLU A 526 -6.38 34.62 12.71
CA GLU A 526 -5.64 35.13 13.88
C GLU A 526 -6.36 34.90 15.21
N GLY A 527 -7.69 35.13 15.24
CA GLY A 527 -8.50 34.91 16.44
C GLY A 527 -8.63 33.44 16.88
N ASP A 528 -8.15 32.49 16.07
CA ASP A 528 -8.14 31.06 16.35
C ASP A 528 -6.73 30.48 16.53
N VAL A 529 -5.76 30.92 15.72
CA VAL A 529 -4.41 30.33 15.62
C VAL A 529 -3.43 30.99 16.59
N GLN A 530 -2.67 30.19 17.35
CA GLN A 530 -1.69 30.71 18.33
C GLN A 530 -0.26 30.23 18.06
N ILE A 531 0.67 31.18 17.95
CA ILE A 531 2.11 30.92 17.75
C ILE A 531 2.83 30.95 19.11
N GLY A 532 3.41 29.81 19.50
CA GLY A 532 4.05 29.60 20.82
C GLY A 532 5.54 29.96 20.92
N ARG A 533 6.22 30.13 19.78
CA ARG A 533 7.61 30.59 19.69
C ARG A 533 7.88 31.25 18.34
N ASP A 534 8.90 32.09 18.29
CA ASP A 534 9.46 32.63 17.04
C ASP A 534 9.82 31.49 16.08
N LEU A 535 9.34 31.62 14.84
CA LEU A 535 9.61 30.69 13.72
C LEU A 535 10.13 31.51 12.55
N LYS A 536 11.23 31.04 11.94
CA LYS A 536 11.74 31.59 10.69
C LYS A 536 11.26 30.76 9.51
N VAL A 537 10.62 31.40 8.54
CA VAL A 537 9.91 30.72 7.45
C VAL A 537 10.30 31.32 6.10
N VAL A 538 10.49 30.49 5.08
CA VAL A 538 10.50 30.96 3.68
C VAL A 538 9.17 30.60 3.04
N ILE A 539 8.54 31.54 2.35
CA ILE A 539 7.19 31.40 1.81
C ILE A 539 7.21 31.66 0.31
N ASP A 540 6.79 30.66 -0.47
CA ASP A 540 6.73 30.70 -1.93
C ASP A 540 5.27 30.63 -2.42
N ALA A 541 4.91 31.49 -3.36
CA ALA A 541 3.59 31.49 -3.99
C ALA A 541 3.63 31.31 -5.52
N GLY A 542 4.81 31.14 -6.14
CA GLY A 542 4.96 30.93 -7.58
C GLY A 542 4.27 31.98 -8.48
N ASN A 543 4.19 33.24 -8.02
CA ASN A 543 3.43 34.35 -8.61
C ASN A 543 1.89 34.16 -8.66
N GLY A 544 1.35 33.19 -7.91
CA GLY A 544 -0.08 32.94 -7.72
C GLY A 544 -0.78 33.90 -6.75
N ILE A 545 -2.11 33.83 -6.71
CA ILE A 545 -2.96 34.80 -5.97
C ILE A 545 -2.80 34.74 -4.43
N ALA A 546 -2.22 33.65 -3.91
CA ALA A 546 -1.99 33.46 -2.47
C ALA A 546 -0.97 34.46 -1.89
N GLY A 547 -0.02 34.94 -2.69
CA GLY A 547 1.15 35.72 -2.23
C GLY A 547 0.83 36.93 -1.35
N PRO A 548 -0.02 37.89 -1.78
CA PRO A 548 -0.33 39.07 -0.99
C PRO A 548 -1.09 38.78 0.30
N LEU A 549 -1.95 37.75 0.31
CA LEU A 549 -2.73 37.38 1.50
C LEU A 549 -1.89 36.58 2.50
N ALA A 550 -0.97 35.74 2.01
CA ALA A 550 0.08 35.12 2.83
C ALA A 550 0.99 36.18 3.48
N GLN A 551 1.43 37.19 2.71
CA GLN A 551 2.26 38.28 3.23
C GLN A 551 1.64 39.03 4.39
N ARG A 552 0.32 39.24 4.35
CA ARG A 552 -0.45 39.78 5.48
C ARG A 552 -0.52 38.77 6.62
N LEU A 553 -1.14 37.61 6.39
CA LEU A 553 -1.41 36.58 7.40
C LEU A 553 -0.20 36.24 8.26
N PHE A 554 0.97 36.05 7.67
CA PHE A 554 2.17 35.65 8.42
C PHE A 554 2.89 36.83 9.06
N ALA A 555 2.72 38.06 8.58
CA ALA A 555 3.17 39.26 9.30
C ALA A 555 2.27 39.54 10.52
N ASP A 556 0.95 39.42 10.34
CA ASP A 556 -0.05 39.63 11.40
C ASP A 556 0.10 38.56 12.51
N LEU A 557 0.32 37.28 12.13
CA LEU A 557 0.72 36.19 13.04
C LEU A 557 2.17 36.28 13.60
N ASN A 558 2.89 37.38 13.36
CA ASN A 558 4.24 37.66 13.90
C ASN A 558 5.34 36.61 13.53
N ILE A 559 5.29 36.04 12.33
CA ILE A 559 6.30 35.10 11.81
C ILE A 559 7.50 35.84 11.18
N GLU A 560 8.73 35.36 11.39
CA GLU A 560 9.91 35.86 10.63
C GLU A 560 9.91 35.26 9.22
N ALA A 561 9.07 35.81 8.35
CA ALA A 561 8.87 35.33 6.99
C ALA A 561 9.79 36.03 5.96
N GLU A 562 10.45 35.25 5.11
CA GLU A 562 11.00 35.70 3.83
C GLU A 562 10.11 35.23 2.67
N TYR A 563 9.83 36.13 1.72
CA TYR A 563 8.89 35.89 0.63
C TYR A 563 9.59 35.68 -0.72
N LEU A 564 9.25 34.59 -1.40
CA LEU A 564 9.60 34.28 -2.78
C LEU A 564 8.33 34.40 -3.64
N TYR A 565 8.43 35.10 -4.77
CA TYR A 565 7.41 35.11 -5.83
C TYR A 565 5.97 35.36 -5.34
N CYS A 566 5.81 36.24 -4.35
CA CYS A 566 4.53 36.60 -3.73
C CYS A 566 3.85 37.81 -4.39
N ASP A 567 4.52 38.44 -5.35
CA ASP A 567 3.95 39.36 -6.32
C ASP A 567 3.09 38.60 -7.34
N VAL A 568 1.83 39.03 -7.56
CA VAL A 568 0.91 38.33 -8.44
C VAL A 568 1.21 38.66 -9.90
N ASP A 569 1.67 37.67 -10.66
CA ASP A 569 1.87 37.77 -12.11
C ASP A 569 1.38 36.51 -12.82
N GLY A 570 0.25 36.64 -13.52
CA GLY A 570 -0.37 35.58 -14.30
C GLY A 570 0.42 35.06 -15.49
N HIS A 571 1.62 35.59 -15.77
CA HIS A 571 2.59 34.97 -16.69
C HIS A 571 3.40 33.84 -16.01
N PHE A 572 3.42 33.75 -14.68
CA PHE A 572 4.25 32.85 -13.86
C PHE A 572 5.74 32.84 -14.26
N PRO A 573 6.43 34.01 -14.22
CA PRO A 573 7.74 34.20 -14.84
C PRO A 573 8.93 33.46 -14.19
N ASN A 574 8.76 32.90 -12.98
CA ASN A 574 9.84 32.25 -12.22
C ASN A 574 9.81 30.72 -12.34
N HIS A 575 8.72 30.11 -11.87
CA HIS A 575 8.37 28.70 -12.09
C HIS A 575 6.84 28.56 -12.10
N HIS A 576 6.32 27.39 -12.48
CA HIS A 576 4.88 27.16 -12.36
C HIS A 576 4.47 27.07 -10.88
N PRO A 577 3.31 27.62 -10.48
CA PRO A 577 2.77 27.49 -9.13
C PRO A 577 2.11 26.12 -8.95
N ASP A 578 2.92 25.07 -9.08
CA ASP A 578 2.55 23.67 -8.87
C ASP A 578 3.52 23.03 -7.87
N PRO A 579 3.29 23.18 -6.56
CA PRO A 579 4.18 22.68 -5.52
C PRO A 579 4.14 21.15 -5.37
N GLY A 580 3.29 20.44 -6.13
CA GLY A 580 3.34 18.97 -6.24
C GLY A 580 4.54 18.46 -7.04
N LYS A 581 5.22 19.33 -7.78
CA LYS A 581 6.41 19.02 -8.60
C LYS A 581 7.71 19.44 -7.89
N PRO A 582 8.63 18.50 -7.57
CA PRO A 582 9.89 18.82 -6.90
C PRO A 582 10.74 19.88 -7.58
N GLU A 583 10.71 19.98 -8.91
CA GLU A 583 11.45 20.98 -9.68
C GLU A 583 11.02 22.43 -9.40
N ASN A 584 9.75 22.66 -9.04
CA ASN A 584 9.26 23.98 -8.66
C ASN A 584 9.66 24.36 -7.23
N LEU A 585 9.98 23.38 -6.38
CA LEU A 585 10.38 23.61 -4.98
C LEU A 585 11.88 23.95 -4.82
N ALA A 586 12.67 23.85 -5.90
CA ALA A 586 14.12 24.00 -5.84
C ALA A 586 14.59 25.39 -5.36
N ALA A 587 13.86 26.46 -5.70
CA ALA A 587 14.14 27.81 -5.23
C ALA A 587 13.90 27.94 -3.72
N LEU A 588 12.74 27.47 -3.24
CA LEU A 588 12.40 27.41 -1.83
C LEU A 588 13.40 26.58 -1.02
N GLN A 589 13.74 25.36 -1.46
CA GLN A 589 14.74 24.50 -0.80
C GLN A 589 16.10 25.21 -0.67
N ALA A 590 16.58 25.84 -1.74
CA ALA A 590 17.84 26.59 -1.73
C ALA A 590 17.78 27.79 -0.76
N ARG A 591 16.63 28.46 -0.66
CA ARG A 591 16.45 29.62 0.23
C ARG A 591 16.30 29.23 1.69
N VAL A 592 15.59 28.16 2.02
CA VAL A 592 15.53 27.61 3.40
C VAL A 592 16.94 27.30 3.90
N ALA A 593 17.74 26.58 3.10
CA ALA A 593 19.11 26.25 3.44
C ALA A 593 20.05 27.47 3.52
N ALA A 594 19.86 28.50 2.68
CA ALA A 594 20.68 29.70 2.68
C ALA A 594 20.32 30.72 3.78
N SER A 595 19.06 30.75 4.23
CA SER A 595 18.55 31.67 5.25
C SER A 595 18.59 31.10 6.67
N GLY A 596 18.70 29.78 6.82
CA GLY A 596 18.64 29.09 8.11
C GLY A 596 17.24 29.05 8.71
N ALA A 597 16.21 28.94 7.87
CA ALA A 597 14.81 28.89 8.30
C ALA A 597 14.42 27.54 8.97
N ASP A 598 13.47 27.57 9.90
CA ASP A 598 12.85 26.38 10.50
C ASP A 598 12.11 25.53 9.45
N LEU A 599 11.50 26.18 8.46
CA LEU A 599 10.78 25.52 7.36
C LEU A 599 10.58 26.44 6.14
N GLY A 600 10.20 25.81 5.03
CA GLY A 600 9.65 26.46 3.84
C GLY A 600 8.19 26.06 3.60
N LEU A 601 7.38 26.99 3.09
CA LEU A 601 5.98 26.78 2.69
C LEU A 601 5.83 27.12 1.20
N ALA A 602 5.14 26.29 0.42
CA ALA A 602 4.81 26.57 -0.98
C ALA A 602 3.30 26.42 -1.24
N PHE A 603 2.69 27.44 -1.82
CA PHE A 603 1.29 27.44 -2.27
C PHE A 603 1.18 27.15 -3.77
N ASP A 604 -0.01 26.74 -4.23
CA ASP A 604 -0.32 26.64 -5.67
C ASP A 604 -1.03 27.91 -6.19
N GLY A 605 -1.29 27.95 -7.49
CA GLY A 605 -1.71 29.16 -8.20
C GLY A 605 -2.96 29.86 -7.66
N ASP A 606 -3.88 29.10 -7.04
CA ASP A 606 -5.09 29.62 -6.40
C ASP A 606 -5.20 29.38 -4.88
N GLY A 607 -4.14 28.86 -4.25
CA GLY A 607 -3.95 28.88 -2.79
C GLY A 607 -4.78 27.88 -1.98
N ASP A 608 -5.36 26.84 -2.60
CA ASP A 608 -6.07 25.77 -1.88
C ASP A 608 -5.19 24.54 -1.60
N ARG A 609 -3.90 24.61 -1.96
CA ARG A 609 -2.87 23.60 -1.64
C ARG A 609 -1.72 24.16 -0.81
N LEU A 610 -1.10 23.28 -0.03
CA LEU A 610 0.16 23.53 0.66
C LEU A 610 1.15 22.37 0.46
N MET A 611 2.42 22.71 0.23
CA MET A 611 3.57 21.83 0.40
C MET A 611 4.53 22.42 1.44
N VAL A 612 5.21 21.56 2.20
CA VAL A 612 6.15 21.98 3.25
C VAL A 612 7.55 21.44 2.96
N ILE A 613 8.56 22.26 3.23
CA ILE A 613 9.99 21.91 3.22
C ILE A 613 10.51 22.02 4.66
N ASP A 614 11.25 21.04 5.18
CA ASP A 614 11.85 21.15 6.52
C ASP A 614 13.19 21.94 6.51
N ASN A 615 13.70 22.27 7.70
CA ASN A 615 15.01 22.93 7.90
C ASN A 615 16.23 22.19 7.30
N THR A 616 16.09 20.96 6.77
CA THR A 616 17.15 20.24 6.03
C THR A 616 16.97 20.31 4.52
N GLY A 617 15.90 20.95 4.04
CA GLY A 617 15.53 21.01 2.64
C GLY A 617 14.71 19.80 2.15
N LYS A 618 14.24 18.92 3.05
CA LYS A 618 13.45 17.75 2.65
C LYS A 618 11.99 18.14 2.38
N ILE A 619 11.44 17.62 1.29
CA ILE A 619 10.00 17.75 0.97
C ILE A 619 9.19 16.90 1.95
N ILE A 620 8.26 17.54 2.64
CA ILE A 620 7.30 16.92 3.55
C ILE A 620 5.97 16.77 2.79
N TRP A 621 5.73 15.57 2.28
CA TRP A 621 4.56 15.28 1.46
C TRP A 621 3.23 15.42 2.25
N PRO A 622 2.11 15.75 1.58
CA PRO A 622 0.84 16.05 2.25
C PRO A 622 0.25 14.89 3.07
N ASP A 623 0.57 13.64 2.71
CA ASP A 623 0.18 12.46 3.49
C ASP A 623 0.91 12.34 4.83
N ARG A 624 2.08 12.97 4.98
CA ARG A 624 2.79 13.14 6.27
C ARG A 624 2.39 14.43 6.98
N LEU A 625 2.03 15.48 6.24
CA LEU A 625 1.44 16.70 6.81
C LEU A 625 0.10 16.40 7.51
N LEU A 626 -0.73 15.57 6.88
CA LEU A 626 -1.96 15.05 7.48
C LEU A 626 -1.69 14.26 8.76
N MET A 627 -0.60 13.49 8.87
CA MET A 627 -0.24 12.80 10.12
C MET A 627 0.06 13.78 11.27
N LEU A 628 0.69 14.92 11.01
CA LEU A 628 0.92 15.96 12.01
C LEU A 628 -0.41 16.57 12.50
N LEU A 629 -1.30 16.93 11.57
CA LEU A 629 -2.63 17.47 11.88
C LEU A 629 -3.51 16.45 12.63
N VAL A 630 -3.43 15.17 12.26
CA VAL A 630 -4.12 14.05 12.93
C VAL A 630 -3.66 13.87 14.38
N GLN A 631 -2.37 14.12 14.67
CA GLN A 631 -1.83 14.09 16.03
C GLN A 631 -2.36 15.22 16.92
N ASP A 632 -2.60 16.41 16.34
CA ASP A 632 -3.15 17.56 17.06
C ASP A 632 -4.68 17.45 17.25
N ILE A 633 -5.41 17.12 16.17
CA ILE A 633 -6.87 17.25 16.11
C ILE A 633 -7.58 16.09 16.83
N LEU A 634 -7.14 14.84 16.66
CA LEU A 634 -7.86 13.67 17.19
C LEU A 634 -7.93 13.57 18.73
N PRO A 635 -6.91 13.97 19.52
CA PRO A 635 -7.03 14.03 20.98
C PRO A 635 -8.20 14.89 21.48
N ARG A 636 -8.60 15.91 20.71
CA ARG A 636 -9.79 16.75 20.98
C ARG A 636 -11.06 16.21 20.30
N ASN A 637 -10.93 15.24 19.39
CA ASN A 637 -11.97 14.73 18.49
C ASN A 637 -11.98 13.19 18.40
N PRO A 638 -12.09 12.45 19.53
CA PRO A 638 -12.02 10.98 19.52
C PRO A 638 -13.20 10.34 18.76
N GLY A 639 -12.94 9.25 18.04
CA GLY A 639 -13.93 8.47 17.30
C GLY A 639 -14.46 9.12 16.01
N ARG A 640 -13.89 10.26 15.59
CA ARG A 640 -14.28 11.02 14.41
C ARG A 640 -13.52 10.54 13.16
N ASP A 641 -14.09 10.78 11.98
CA ASP A 641 -13.46 10.42 10.70
C ASP A 641 -12.26 11.32 10.38
N VAL A 642 -11.24 10.69 9.78
CA VAL A 642 -10.16 11.33 9.05
C VAL A 642 -10.11 10.73 7.65
N ILE A 643 -10.18 11.59 6.63
CA ILE A 643 -10.29 11.15 5.23
C ILE A 643 -8.97 11.35 4.50
N PHE A 644 -8.61 10.41 3.64
CA PHE A 644 -7.44 10.52 2.76
C PHE A 644 -7.66 9.81 1.43
N ASP A 645 -6.91 10.21 0.41
CA ASP A 645 -7.07 9.68 -0.94
C ASP A 645 -6.27 8.38 -1.20
N VAL A 646 -6.63 7.67 -2.27
CA VAL A 646 -5.92 6.45 -2.71
C VAL A 646 -4.44 6.63 -3.04
N LYS A 647 -3.92 7.86 -3.23
CA LYS A 647 -2.48 8.12 -3.44
C LYS A 647 -1.70 8.31 -2.13
N SER A 648 -2.37 8.46 -0.99
CA SER A 648 -1.73 8.76 0.29
C SER A 648 -1.17 7.51 1.02
N SER A 649 -0.10 7.69 1.79
CA SER A 649 0.67 6.63 2.46
C SER A 649 -0.18 5.59 3.22
N ARG A 650 0.11 4.29 3.01
CA ARG A 650 -0.52 3.17 3.75
C ARG A 650 -0.41 3.27 5.28
N HIS A 651 0.55 4.05 5.78
CA HIS A 651 0.73 4.26 7.22
C HIS A 651 -0.40 5.05 7.85
N LEU A 652 -1.12 5.90 7.09
CA LEU A 652 -2.22 6.73 7.60
C LEU A 652 -3.30 5.90 8.30
N THR A 653 -3.76 4.80 7.69
CA THR A 653 -4.80 3.93 8.27
C THR A 653 -4.46 3.49 9.69
N GLY A 654 -3.26 2.93 9.89
CA GLY A 654 -2.80 2.50 11.21
C GLY A 654 -2.37 3.65 12.13
N PHE A 655 -2.06 4.82 11.58
CA PHE A 655 -1.69 6.02 12.34
C PHE A 655 -2.93 6.70 12.94
N ILE A 656 -3.99 6.88 12.14
CA ILE A 656 -5.27 7.47 12.55
C ILE A 656 -5.92 6.63 13.64
N SER A 657 -6.00 5.31 13.47
CA SER A 657 -6.55 4.40 14.50
C SER A 657 -5.76 4.44 15.82
N ARG A 658 -4.42 4.57 15.77
CA ARG A 658 -3.59 4.71 16.99
C ARG A 658 -3.84 6.01 17.76
N HIS A 659 -4.35 7.05 17.11
CA HIS A 659 -4.73 8.32 17.75
C HIS A 659 -6.26 8.38 18.02
N GLY A 660 -6.97 7.25 17.92
CA GLY A 660 -8.39 7.14 18.28
C GLY A 660 -9.38 7.64 17.22
N GLY A 661 -8.93 7.85 15.98
CA GLY A 661 -9.78 8.26 14.85
C GLY A 661 -10.21 7.09 13.96
N ARG A 662 -11.18 7.34 13.08
CA ARG A 662 -11.63 6.40 12.04
C ARG A 662 -10.99 6.75 10.69
N PRO A 663 -10.14 5.87 10.12
CA PRO A 663 -9.52 6.12 8.82
C PRO A 663 -10.47 5.79 7.67
N THR A 664 -10.77 6.78 6.83
CA THR A 664 -11.68 6.65 5.69
C THR A 664 -10.93 6.97 4.39
N MET A 665 -10.52 5.93 3.65
CA MET A 665 -9.85 6.10 2.35
C MET A 665 -10.88 6.28 1.24
N THR A 666 -10.79 7.38 0.47
CA THR A 666 -11.71 7.69 -0.64
C THR A 666 -10.97 8.00 -1.95
N ALA A 667 -11.71 8.34 -3.00
CA ALA A 667 -11.18 8.67 -4.32
C ALA A 667 -10.41 10.01 -4.34
N THR A 668 -9.50 10.17 -5.29
CA THR A 668 -8.73 11.42 -5.52
C THR A 668 -9.64 12.48 -6.13
N GLY A 669 -9.55 13.74 -5.68
CA GLY A 669 -10.24 14.89 -6.27
C GLY A 669 -11.03 15.73 -5.27
N HIS A 670 -10.74 17.04 -5.24
CA HIS A 670 -11.24 17.94 -4.20
C HIS A 670 -12.75 17.97 -4.02
N SER A 671 -13.52 17.86 -5.11
CA SER A 671 -14.98 17.90 -5.03
C SER A 671 -15.57 16.61 -4.46
N LEU A 672 -14.87 15.47 -4.56
CA LEU A 672 -15.24 14.25 -3.83
C LEU A 672 -14.80 14.32 -2.37
N MET A 673 -13.61 14.86 -2.11
CA MET A 673 -13.06 14.97 -0.75
C MET A 673 -13.94 15.87 0.14
N LYS A 674 -14.37 17.03 -0.36
CA LYS A 674 -15.35 17.93 0.29
C LYS A 674 -16.72 17.26 0.54
N ARG A 675 -17.23 16.47 -0.41
CA ARG A 675 -18.47 15.68 -0.21
C ARG A 675 -18.29 14.63 0.89
N GLN A 676 -17.20 13.87 0.85
CA GLN A 676 -16.89 12.85 1.86
C GLN A 676 -16.71 13.47 3.26
N MET A 677 -16.08 14.65 3.36
CA MET A 677 -15.97 15.44 4.60
C MET A 677 -17.35 15.77 5.17
N ALA A 678 -18.30 16.22 4.34
CA ALA A 678 -19.66 16.54 4.76
C ALA A 678 -20.50 15.30 5.13
N GLU A 679 -20.43 14.23 4.33
CA GLU A 679 -21.19 12.99 4.52
C GLU A 679 -20.80 12.26 5.82
N THR A 680 -19.50 12.07 6.04
CA THR A 680 -18.96 11.43 7.26
C THR A 680 -18.89 12.39 8.44
N LYS A 681 -18.99 13.70 8.18
CA LYS A 681 -18.69 14.78 9.12
C LYS A 681 -17.27 14.63 9.68
N ALA A 682 -16.29 14.35 8.84
CA ALA A 682 -14.89 14.23 9.25
C ALA A 682 -14.35 15.53 9.87
N VAL A 683 -13.32 15.43 10.71
CA VAL A 683 -12.72 16.58 11.41
C VAL A 683 -11.49 17.13 10.70
N VAL A 684 -10.78 16.27 9.95
CA VAL A 684 -9.71 16.66 9.04
C VAL A 684 -9.63 15.64 7.89
N GLY A 685 -9.18 16.08 6.71
CA GLY A 685 -8.84 15.20 5.60
C GLY A 685 -7.72 15.77 4.74
N GLY A 686 -7.19 14.98 3.82
CA GLY A 686 -6.11 15.44 2.94
C GLY A 686 -5.88 14.57 1.71
N GLU A 687 -5.45 15.20 0.61
CA GLU A 687 -5.02 14.53 -0.61
C GLU A 687 -3.51 14.65 -0.80
N PHE A 688 -2.88 13.64 -1.41
CA PHE A 688 -1.47 13.69 -1.78
C PHE A 688 -1.10 14.86 -2.74
N SER A 689 -2.10 15.50 -3.36
CA SER A 689 -1.94 16.70 -4.21
C SER A 689 -1.68 17.99 -3.42
N GLY A 690 -1.84 18.01 -2.09
CA GLY A 690 -1.60 19.19 -1.25
C GLY A 690 -2.87 19.89 -0.74
N HIS A 691 -4.05 19.48 -1.21
CA HIS A 691 -5.32 19.94 -0.63
C HIS A 691 -5.49 19.32 0.77
N ILE A 692 -5.70 20.16 1.79
CA ILE A 692 -5.94 19.75 3.18
C ILE A 692 -7.23 20.40 3.68
N TYR A 693 -8.13 19.58 4.23
CA TYR A 693 -9.50 19.92 4.58
C TYR A 693 -9.65 19.93 6.09
N ILE A 694 -9.68 21.11 6.70
CA ILE A 694 -9.81 21.22 8.17
C ILE A 694 -11.24 21.63 8.52
N ALA A 695 -11.94 20.79 9.31
CA ALA A 695 -13.29 21.07 9.83
C ALA A 695 -13.31 21.26 11.36
N GLU A 696 -12.26 20.85 12.07
CA GLU A 696 -12.06 21.29 13.45
C GLU A 696 -11.62 22.77 13.45
N ARG A 697 -12.32 23.62 14.23
CA ARG A 697 -12.11 25.08 14.33
C ARG A 697 -12.32 25.85 13.00
N TRP A 698 -12.74 25.17 11.93
CA TRP A 698 -12.91 25.72 10.59
C TRP A 698 -14.10 25.07 9.85
N PHE A 699 -14.19 25.24 8.53
CA PHE A 699 -15.41 24.98 7.76
C PHE A 699 -15.40 23.68 6.93
N GLY A 700 -14.29 22.96 6.86
CA GLY A 700 -14.17 21.67 6.17
C GLY A 700 -13.84 21.73 4.67
N PHE A 701 -13.61 22.93 4.12
CA PHE A 701 -13.01 23.09 2.80
C PHE A 701 -11.47 23.07 2.85
N ASP A 702 -10.89 22.91 1.66
CA ASP A 702 -9.49 23.04 1.28
C ASP A 702 -9.03 24.50 1.32
N ASP A 703 -8.02 24.75 2.16
CA ASP A 703 -7.45 26.08 2.35
C ASP A 703 -5.95 25.95 2.68
N GLY A 704 -5.09 26.39 1.76
CA GLY A 704 -3.64 26.31 1.95
C GLY A 704 -3.15 27.26 3.05
N LEU A 705 -3.71 28.47 3.14
CA LEU A 705 -3.31 29.51 4.07
C LEU A 705 -3.69 29.16 5.52
N TYR A 706 -4.93 28.72 5.76
CA TYR A 706 -5.34 28.22 7.08
C TYR A 706 -4.59 26.95 7.47
N THR A 707 -4.34 26.04 6.52
CA THR A 707 -3.51 24.84 6.78
C THR A 707 -2.09 25.24 7.20
N ALA A 708 -1.47 26.21 6.52
CA ALA A 708 -0.15 26.71 6.88
C ALA A 708 -0.15 27.34 8.29
N ALA A 709 -1.15 28.17 8.61
CA ALA A 709 -1.30 28.77 9.94
C ALA A 709 -1.43 27.69 11.04
N ARG A 710 -2.26 26.66 10.83
CA ARG A 710 -2.40 25.52 11.77
C ARG A 710 -1.14 24.67 11.88
N VAL A 711 -0.37 24.50 10.80
CA VAL A 711 0.92 23.79 10.83
C VAL A 711 1.97 24.61 11.61
N LEU A 712 2.01 25.93 11.45
CA LEU A 712 2.89 26.82 12.22
C LEU A 712 2.52 26.83 13.71
N GLU A 713 1.24 26.86 14.07
CA GLU A 713 0.77 26.66 15.46
C GLU A 713 1.36 25.37 16.05
N ILE A 714 1.12 24.22 15.40
CA ILE A 714 1.56 22.91 15.92
C ILE A 714 3.09 22.82 16.03
N LEU A 715 3.84 23.38 15.07
CA LEU A 715 5.31 23.37 15.08
C LEU A 715 5.92 24.39 16.05
N SER A 716 5.26 25.53 16.29
CA SER A 716 5.71 26.53 17.27
C SER A 716 5.59 26.01 18.71
N MET A 717 4.67 25.07 18.95
CA MET A 717 4.53 24.35 20.22
C MET A 717 5.54 23.17 20.37
N ARG A 718 6.53 23.06 19.47
CA ARG A 718 7.65 22.10 19.55
C ARG A 718 8.98 22.81 19.77
N SER A 719 9.81 22.17 20.59
CA SER A 719 11.22 22.55 20.84
C SER A 719 12.18 21.92 19.84
N GLU A 720 11.73 20.84 19.21
CA GLU A 720 12.45 20.00 18.26
C GLU A 720 12.49 20.67 16.87
N PRO A 721 13.59 20.53 16.10
CA PRO A 721 13.63 20.96 14.70
C PRO A 721 12.52 20.32 13.86
N VAL A 722 11.99 21.03 12.87
CA VAL A 722 10.89 20.55 12.02
C VAL A 722 11.24 19.21 11.36
N SER A 723 12.49 19.03 10.94
CA SER A 723 13.02 17.77 10.41
C SER A 723 12.94 16.60 11.41
N GLU A 724 13.11 16.85 12.70
CA GLU A 724 13.01 15.82 13.75
C GLU A 724 11.54 15.50 14.08
N VAL A 725 10.68 16.52 14.13
CA VAL A 725 9.21 16.34 14.28
C VAL A 725 8.66 15.44 13.17
N PHE A 726 9.03 15.71 11.91
CA PHE A 726 8.63 14.85 10.79
C PHE A 726 9.40 13.52 10.76
N ALA A 727 10.65 13.41 11.21
CA ALA A 727 11.35 12.12 11.30
C ALA A 727 10.71 11.13 12.29
N ALA A 728 10.01 11.61 13.32
CA ALA A 728 9.28 10.77 14.26
C ALA A 728 7.99 10.14 13.69
N LEU A 729 7.47 10.65 12.57
CA LEU A 729 6.28 10.12 11.89
C LEU A 729 6.67 8.94 10.98
N PRO A 730 5.80 7.93 10.75
CA PRO A 730 6.15 6.82 9.87
C PRO A 730 6.30 7.27 8.40
N GLU A 731 7.22 6.61 7.70
CA GLU A 731 7.54 6.86 6.29
C GLU A 731 7.83 5.52 5.60
N ASP A 732 7.48 5.42 4.32
CA ASP A 732 8.01 4.41 3.39
C ASP A 732 8.85 5.19 2.36
N VAL A 733 9.89 4.58 1.79
CA VAL A 733 10.51 5.11 0.57
C VAL A 733 9.44 5.13 -0.53
N SER A 734 9.26 6.24 -1.26
CA SER A 734 8.25 6.32 -2.33
C SER A 734 8.80 6.92 -3.61
N THR A 735 8.27 6.46 -4.75
CA THR A 735 8.46 7.16 -6.02
C THR A 735 7.80 8.54 -5.99
N PRO A 736 8.21 9.49 -6.85
CA PRO A 736 7.34 10.58 -7.26
C PRO A 736 6.07 10.01 -7.95
N GLU A 737 5.15 10.88 -8.32
CA GLU A 737 4.06 10.51 -9.23
C GLU A 737 4.62 10.15 -10.61
N LEU A 738 4.21 9.00 -11.15
CA LEU A 738 4.61 8.49 -12.45
C LEU A 738 3.41 8.52 -13.40
N ILE A 739 3.63 8.97 -14.63
CA ILE A 739 2.56 9.16 -15.63
C ILE A 739 2.80 8.22 -16.82
N ILE A 740 1.76 7.51 -17.24
CA ILE A 740 1.73 6.75 -18.49
C ILE A 740 0.70 7.39 -19.44
N GLU A 741 1.14 7.75 -20.64
CA GLU A 741 0.26 8.23 -21.72
C GLU A 741 -0.62 7.09 -22.27
N THR A 742 -1.89 7.36 -22.52
CA THR A 742 -2.85 6.41 -23.10
C THR A 742 -3.93 7.18 -23.89
N ASP A 743 -5.18 6.70 -23.93
CA ASP A 743 -6.33 7.48 -24.39
C ASP A 743 -7.48 7.44 -23.39
N ASP A 744 -8.45 8.35 -23.55
CA ASP A 744 -9.59 8.51 -22.64
C ASP A 744 -10.53 7.29 -22.58
N ARG A 745 -10.43 6.34 -23.51
CA ARG A 745 -11.14 5.05 -23.45
C ARG A 745 -10.34 4.02 -22.66
N ARG A 746 -9.07 3.81 -23.03
CA ARG A 746 -8.21 2.78 -22.41
C ARG A 746 -7.87 3.07 -20.95
N LYS A 747 -7.75 4.34 -20.54
CA LYS A 747 -7.42 4.69 -19.14
C LYS A 747 -8.38 4.09 -18.11
N PHE A 748 -9.66 3.93 -18.44
CA PHE A 748 -10.64 3.31 -17.54
C PHE A 748 -10.66 1.78 -17.63
N VAL A 749 -10.31 1.20 -18.79
CA VAL A 749 -10.31 -0.25 -19.01
C VAL A 749 -9.09 -0.93 -18.38
N ILE A 750 -7.92 -0.30 -18.45
CA ILE A 750 -6.64 -0.92 -18.04
C ILE A 750 -6.63 -1.31 -16.55
N PRO A 751 -7.05 -0.47 -15.58
CA PRO A 751 -7.14 -0.87 -14.17
C PRO A 751 -8.06 -2.07 -13.92
N GLU A 752 -9.19 -2.16 -14.64
CA GLU A 752 -10.14 -3.28 -14.49
C GLU A 752 -9.64 -4.59 -15.13
N LEU A 753 -8.72 -4.53 -16.11
CA LEU A 753 -7.99 -5.71 -16.59
C LEU A 753 -6.92 -6.15 -15.58
N LEU A 754 -6.11 -5.21 -15.07
CA LEU A 754 -5.06 -5.48 -14.08
C LEU A 754 -5.63 -6.07 -12.77
N LYS A 755 -6.82 -5.63 -12.37
CA LYS A 755 -7.60 -6.15 -11.23
C LYS A 755 -7.93 -7.65 -11.33
N GLN A 756 -7.94 -8.20 -12.55
CA GLN A 756 -8.19 -9.62 -12.82
C GLN A 756 -6.89 -10.44 -12.94
N ASP A 757 -5.71 -9.81 -12.88
CA ASP A 757 -4.42 -10.48 -12.92
C ASP A 757 -4.08 -11.09 -11.55
N SER A 758 -4.14 -12.41 -11.45
CA SER A 758 -3.89 -13.13 -10.21
C SER A 758 -2.43 -13.06 -9.76
N GLU A 759 -1.46 -13.02 -10.67
CA GLU A 759 -0.04 -12.89 -10.31
C GLU A 759 0.30 -11.49 -9.77
N LEU A 760 -0.41 -10.45 -10.24
CA LEU A 760 -0.28 -9.09 -9.74
C LEU A 760 -0.86 -8.94 -8.32
N THR A 761 -2.00 -9.59 -8.07
CA THR A 761 -2.80 -9.45 -6.84
C THR A 761 -2.51 -10.50 -5.76
N GLU A 762 -1.78 -11.57 -6.08
CA GLU A 762 -1.38 -12.63 -5.14
C GLU A 762 -0.68 -12.06 -3.89
N GLY A 763 -1.17 -12.46 -2.72
CA GLY A 763 -0.60 -12.10 -1.42
C GLY A 763 -0.86 -10.65 -0.96
N ALA A 764 -1.68 -9.88 -1.69
CA ALA A 764 -1.95 -8.48 -1.41
C ALA A 764 -3.41 -8.22 -0.95
N ARG A 765 -3.61 -7.10 -0.26
CA ARG A 765 -4.91 -6.46 -0.09
C ARG A 765 -5.17 -5.50 -1.24
N VAL A 766 -6.23 -5.73 -1.99
CA VAL A 766 -6.59 -4.93 -3.17
C VAL A 766 -7.71 -3.94 -2.84
N PHE A 767 -7.55 -2.70 -3.27
CA PHE A 767 -8.55 -1.63 -3.19
C PHE A 767 -8.88 -1.13 -4.59
N THR A 768 -10.16 -0.93 -4.88
CA THR A 768 -10.64 -0.44 -6.18
C THR A 768 -11.61 0.74 -6.04
N THR A 769 -11.37 1.60 -5.05
CA THR A 769 -12.14 2.84 -4.80
C THR A 769 -11.93 3.85 -5.94
N ASP A 770 -10.70 3.91 -6.46
CA ASP A 770 -10.27 4.84 -7.49
C ASP A 770 -9.03 4.26 -8.18
N GLY A 771 -9.22 3.65 -9.35
CA GLY A 771 -8.22 2.81 -10.00
C GLY A 771 -7.99 1.49 -9.24
N LEU A 772 -6.74 1.05 -9.18
CA LEU A 772 -6.30 -0.19 -8.56
C LEU A 772 -5.10 0.08 -7.63
N ARG A 773 -5.32 0.00 -6.32
CA ARG A 773 -4.28 0.06 -5.27
C ARG A 773 -4.07 -1.32 -4.68
N ILE A 774 -2.82 -1.77 -4.63
CA ILE A 774 -2.41 -3.11 -4.21
C ILE A 774 -1.44 -2.96 -3.05
N GLU A 775 -1.83 -3.41 -1.85
CA GLU A 775 -1.01 -3.33 -0.64
C GLU A 775 -0.47 -4.71 -0.24
N PHE A 776 0.84 -4.86 -0.29
CA PHE A 776 1.59 -5.99 0.26
C PHE A 776 2.01 -5.69 1.71
N SER A 777 2.57 -6.68 2.40
CA SER A 777 3.06 -6.52 3.78
C SER A 777 4.20 -5.49 3.92
N THR A 778 5.07 -5.38 2.92
CA THR A 778 6.28 -4.52 2.95
C THR A 778 6.17 -3.23 2.11
N GLY A 779 5.15 -3.09 1.26
CA GLY A 779 4.94 -1.91 0.41
C GLY A 779 3.64 -1.98 -0.40
N TRP A 780 3.40 -0.99 -1.26
CA TRP A 780 2.19 -0.88 -2.07
C TRP A 780 2.45 -0.20 -3.42
N GLY A 781 1.54 -0.41 -4.37
CA GLY A 781 1.51 0.25 -5.67
C GLY A 781 0.09 0.65 -6.07
N LEU A 782 -0.04 1.76 -6.79
CA LEU A 782 -1.28 2.29 -7.34
C LEU A 782 -1.17 2.50 -8.85
N ILE A 783 -2.26 2.24 -9.56
CA ILE A 783 -2.51 2.71 -10.93
C ILE A 783 -3.96 3.21 -11.04
N ARG A 784 -4.16 4.48 -11.43
CA ARG A 784 -5.50 5.10 -11.55
C ARG A 784 -5.64 5.97 -12.81
N PRO A 785 -6.85 6.08 -13.40
CA PRO A 785 -7.09 6.97 -14.54
C PRO A 785 -7.02 8.43 -14.11
N SER A 786 -6.39 9.30 -14.91
CA SER A 786 -6.55 10.74 -14.74
C SER A 786 -7.94 11.18 -15.18
N ASN A 787 -8.58 12.02 -14.36
CA ASN A 787 -9.92 12.55 -14.62
C ASN A 787 -9.90 13.85 -15.44
N THR A 788 -8.70 14.40 -15.69
CA THR A 788 -8.49 15.64 -16.47
C THR A 788 -7.66 15.42 -17.75
N THR A 789 -6.93 14.31 -17.86
CA THR A 789 -6.02 14.00 -18.99
C THR A 789 -6.15 12.55 -19.48
N PRO A 790 -5.74 12.24 -20.74
CA PRO A 790 -5.69 10.88 -21.29
C PRO A 790 -4.50 10.06 -20.74
N THR A 791 -4.36 10.01 -19.41
CA THR A 791 -3.19 9.39 -18.75
C THR A 791 -3.59 8.45 -17.62
N LEU A 792 -2.67 7.55 -17.27
CA LEU A 792 -2.69 6.76 -16.04
C LEU A 792 -1.65 7.33 -15.07
N THR A 793 -2.09 7.63 -13.85
CA THR A 793 -1.25 8.06 -12.72
C THR A 793 -0.86 6.83 -11.89
N LEU A 794 0.41 6.71 -11.51
CA LEU A 794 0.94 5.67 -10.64
C LEU A 794 1.77 6.25 -9.49
N ARG A 795 1.77 5.57 -8.35
CA ARG A 795 2.69 5.80 -7.23
C ARG A 795 3.04 4.45 -6.60
N PHE A 796 4.29 4.29 -6.16
CA PHE A 796 4.76 3.12 -5.42
C PHE A 796 5.46 3.57 -4.15
N ALA A 797 5.28 2.83 -3.05
CA ALA A 797 6.07 3.05 -1.83
C ALA A 797 6.28 1.77 -1.03
N ALA A 798 7.44 1.61 -0.41
CA ALA A 798 7.79 0.43 0.38
C ALA A 798 8.86 0.73 1.44
N GLN A 799 9.18 -0.27 2.26
CA GLN A 799 10.23 -0.18 3.28
C GLN A 799 11.63 0.10 2.71
N ASP A 800 11.87 -0.27 1.45
CA ASP A 800 13.14 -0.08 0.74
C ASP A 800 12.97 -0.02 -0.79
N GLU A 801 13.98 0.48 -1.50
CA GLU A 801 14.01 0.59 -2.97
C GLU A 801 13.92 -0.77 -3.67
N GLN A 802 14.41 -1.85 -3.06
CA GLN A 802 14.37 -3.20 -3.66
C GLN A 802 12.93 -3.71 -3.74
N THR A 803 12.14 -3.44 -2.69
CA THR A 803 10.72 -3.75 -2.62
C THR A 803 9.92 -2.86 -3.59
N ILE A 804 10.27 -1.59 -3.76
CA ILE A 804 9.69 -0.75 -4.83
C ILE A 804 9.93 -1.39 -6.20
N ALA A 805 11.18 -1.77 -6.50
CA ALA A 805 11.54 -2.39 -7.78
C ALA A 805 10.80 -3.71 -8.04
N LEU A 806 10.57 -4.52 -7.00
CA LEU A 806 9.77 -5.77 -7.10
C LEU A 806 8.28 -5.49 -7.39
N ILE A 807 7.68 -4.49 -6.73
CA ILE A 807 6.27 -4.11 -6.97
C ILE A 807 6.12 -3.48 -8.37
N GLN A 808 7.07 -2.62 -8.77
CA GLN A 808 7.16 -2.09 -10.12
C GLN A 808 7.32 -3.21 -11.17
N GLN A 809 8.15 -4.22 -10.91
CA GLN A 809 8.31 -5.37 -11.81
C GLN A 809 7.01 -6.16 -11.96
N LYS A 810 6.28 -6.46 -10.87
CA LYS A 810 4.96 -7.09 -10.92
C LYS A 810 3.97 -6.27 -11.76
N MET A 811 3.87 -4.96 -11.49
CA MET A 811 3.00 -4.05 -12.24
C MET A 811 3.37 -3.99 -13.73
N LYS A 812 4.66 -3.91 -14.05
CA LYS A 812 5.19 -3.90 -15.43
C LYS A 812 4.90 -5.20 -16.18
N GLN A 813 5.01 -6.36 -15.51
CA GLN A 813 4.67 -7.66 -16.08
C GLN A 813 3.18 -7.76 -16.40
N ALA A 814 2.29 -7.33 -15.48
CA ALA A 814 0.85 -7.31 -15.73
C ALA A 814 0.47 -6.30 -16.83
N LEU A 815 1.05 -5.09 -16.84
CA LEU A 815 0.89 -4.12 -17.93
C LEU A 815 1.35 -4.71 -19.28
N THR A 816 2.46 -5.45 -19.32
CA THR A 816 2.93 -6.13 -20.54
C THR A 816 1.99 -7.24 -21.02
N ARG A 817 1.19 -7.85 -20.12
CA ARG A 817 0.14 -8.83 -20.50
C ARG A 817 -1.12 -8.17 -21.04
N HIS A 818 -1.63 -7.15 -20.35
CA HIS A 818 -2.98 -6.61 -20.58
C HIS A 818 -3.02 -5.32 -21.42
N ALA A 819 -1.89 -4.62 -21.55
CA ALA A 819 -1.74 -3.39 -22.32
C ALA A 819 -0.29 -3.25 -22.88
N PRO A 820 0.18 -4.22 -23.69
CA PRO A 820 1.56 -4.29 -24.19
C PRO A 820 2.01 -3.10 -25.05
N GLU A 821 1.08 -2.27 -25.50
CA GLU A 821 1.33 -1.06 -26.29
C GLU A 821 1.70 0.17 -25.44
N LEU A 822 1.55 0.10 -24.11
CA LEU A 822 1.93 1.20 -23.21
C LEU A 822 3.45 1.33 -23.03
N LYS A 823 3.93 2.56 -23.02
CA LYS A 823 5.31 2.89 -22.63
C LYS A 823 5.38 3.01 -21.11
N VAL A 824 5.82 1.95 -20.44
CA VAL A 824 6.01 1.95 -18.99
C VAL A 824 7.34 2.65 -18.63
N PRO A 825 7.35 3.73 -17.83
CA PRO A 825 8.54 4.58 -17.56
C PRO A 825 9.45 4.06 -16.43
N PHE A 826 9.24 2.81 -16.00
CA PHE A 826 9.99 2.05 -15.00
C PHE A 826 10.15 0.62 -15.52
#